data_AF-A0A221V1B9-F1
#
_entry.id   AF-A0A221V1B9-F1
#
_cell.length_a   1.000
_cell.length_b   1.000
_cell.length_c   1.000
_cell.angle_alpha   90.00
_cell.angle_beta   90.00
_cell.angle_gamma   90.00
#
_symmetry.space_group_name_H-M   'P 1'
#
loop_
_entity.id
_entity.type
_entity.pdbx_description
1 polymer ?
#
loop_
_entity_poly.entity_id
_entity_poly.type
_entity_poly.pdbx_seq_one_letter_code
_entity_poly.pdbx_strand_id
1 'polypeptide(L)'
;MKFKSAELFFLFTAVLLILLSCQEEQRKEKKILVFSKTQGYRHASIGDGKAMFLELGNLNNFAVDTTENAGYFVDDSLRNYSAIVFLSSTGEILDYAQQSALKRYVQSGGGVMGVHGASGAEYSWPWYGKLMGARFESHPKELQTGEIIIEDLTDPTNRGLPNPWKFKEEWYNFDSISPEIEVLARVNESSFTGGEHGDNHPIFWKQKFDGGRSFYTALGHRPEAYRDSIFRLHILEGLKYVIDANAPLDYARTNTLAVPVEGHFVRNVLLDSTHVSEPMELAIAKDGRVFYIERKGSVKMLDQNSGDSKTIGNIPVYSDYEDGLLGLTLDPKFEDNHWIYVMYSAPDNLYEYHISRFTLENDYMIDMGSEIILLKVHEEHSESNHTGGSLAFDSKGNLFIAIGDNTNPFGDAHGYAPIDERPDRIDFDAQRSSGNTNDLRGKILRIHPEPNGSYTIPTGNLFPTKGIKGKPEIYVMGTRNSFRISVDPKTSWLYWGDVGPDAGKDSVQGTRGYDEINQAQAAGNFGWPYFVGNNKAFNKVDFASGNIGETFKAEAPVNSSPRNTGSMILPPAKPAFIYYPYAKSDEFSLVGQGGRTAMAGPIYHYDPNLKSNVKLPKYYDKGLFIYDWMRNWILVVRTDESGNYVGMEPFMPSTNFNKIIDMELGPDGALYILEYGKNWYSPNKDARLSKIEFYKDIQIKESKALSVNTDVAKSGHQSNTDLTEEGFLLMEKSDCLACHAKNQKSVGPTFLEIAMKYKNEPKIVDSLVNKVIHGGSGVWGQSPMSAHPQLTKENVKMMISYILNLEVVGEVSE
;
A
#
# COMPACT_ATOMS: atom_id res chain seq x y z
N MET A 1 -42.77 -72.93 12.91
CA MET A 1 -42.17 -72.30 11.72
C MET A 1 -40.69 -72.10 12.00
N LYS A 2 -39.83 -72.89 11.35
CA LYS A 2 -38.37 -72.81 11.46
C LYS A 2 -37.90 -71.62 10.63
N PHE A 3 -37.70 -70.46 11.24
CA PHE A 3 -36.89 -69.43 10.59
C PHE A 3 -35.42 -69.80 10.76
N LYS A 4 -34.75 -69.95 9.62
CA LYS A 4 -33.41 -70.51 9.47
C LYS A 4 -32.40 -69.52 10.04
N SER A 5 -31.54 -70.00 10.95
CA SER A 5 -30.39 -69.26 11.49
C SER A 5 -29.47 -68.64 10.43
N ALA A 6 -29.50 -69.16 9.20
CA ALA A 6 -28.75 -68.63 8.07
C ALA A 6 -29.28 -67.27 7.55
N GLU A 7 -30.58 -67.01 7.59
CA GLU A 7 -31.18 -65.75 7.10
C GLU A 7 -30.93 -64.60 8.09
N LEU A 8 -30.97 -64.88 9.40
CA LEU A 8 -30.66 -63.89 10.43
C LEU A 8 -29.17 -63.51 10.43
N PHE A 9 -28.29 -64.47 10.13
CA PHE A 9 -26.86 -64.21 10.01
C PHE A 9 -26.55 -63.36 8.77
N PHE A 10 -27.20 -63.65 7.62
CA PHE A 10 -27.07 -62.85 6.39
C PHE A 10 -27.63 -61.43 6.54
N LEU A 11 -28.73 -61.25 7.27
CA LEU A 11 -29.28 -59.92 7.54
C LEU A 11 -28.35 -59.12 8.47
N PHE A 12 -27.72 -59.78 9.45
CA PHE A 12 -26.78 -59.13 10.36
C PHE A 12 -25.46 -58.76 9.68
N THR A 13 -24.91 -59.62 8.80
CA THR A 13 -23.73 -59.26 7.99
C THR A 13 -24.04 -58.21 6.93
N ALA A 14 -25.23 -58.24 6.31
CA ALA A 14 -25.63 -57.20 5.35
C ALA A 14 -25.83 -55.83 6.03
N VAL A 15 -26.43 -55.79 7.22
CA VAL A 15 -26.58 -54.54 7.99
C VAL A 15 -25.22 -54.05 8.53
N LEU A 16 -24.32 -54.95 8.93
CA LEU A 16 -22.95 -54.58 9.33
C LEU A 16 -22.13 -54.06 8.15
N LEU A 17 -22.29 -54.64 6.95
CA LEU A 17 -21.65 -54.17 5.71
C LEU A 17 -22.21 -52.83 5.21
N ILE A 18 -23.52 -52.57 5.39
CA ILE A 18 -24.13 -51.28 5.08
C ILE A 18 -23.75 -50.22 6.12
N LEU A 19 -23.62 -50.57 7.39
CA LEU A 19 -23.11 -49.66 8.44
C LEU A 19 -21.61 -49.37 8.27
N LEU A 20 -20.82 -50.32 7.76
CA LEU A 20 -19.42 -50.12 7.39
C LEU A 20 -19.29 -49.28 6.10
N SER A 21 -20.16 -49.47 5.10
CA SER A 21 -20.12 -48.67 3.85
C SER A 21 -20.69 -47.25 4.03
N CYS A 22 -21.61 -47.03 4.98
CA CYS A 22 -22.09 -45.69 5.32
C CYS A 22 -21.11 -44.89 6.21
N GLN A 23 -20.07 -45.52 6.77
CA GLN A 23 -18.98 -44.79 7.46
C GLN A 23 -17.84 -44.37 6.51
N GLU A 24 -17.81 -44.88 5.29
CA GLU A 24 -16.78 -44.52 4.29
C GLU A 24 -17.08 -43.22 3.53
N GLU A 25 -18.33 -42.75 3.52
CA GLU A 25 -18.64 -41.44 2.97
C GLU A 25 -18.53 -40.35 4.04
N GLN A 26 -17.58 -39.44 3.78
CA GLN A 26 -17.39 -38.11 4.38
C GLN A 26 -16.28 -37.93 5.42
N ARG A 27 -15.15 -38.67 5.32
CA ARG A 27 -13.86 -38.02 5.66
C ARG A 27 -13.46 -37.16 4.46
N LYS A 28 -13.54 -35.83 4.61
CA LYS A 28 -13.00 -34.88 3.63
C LYS A 28 -11.56 -35.31 3.33
N GLU A 29 -11.28 -35.69 2.08
CA GLU A 29 -9.94 -36.12 1.66
C GLU A 29 -8.92 -35.05 2.05
N LYS A 30 -7.85 -35.45 2.75
CA LYS A 30 -6.79 -34.50 3.11
C LYS A 30 -6.16 -34.00 1.83
N LYS A 31 -5.98 -32.69 1.71
CA LYS A 31 -5.44 -32.05 0.50
C LYS A 31 -4.26 -31.17 0.85
N ILE A 32 -3.21 -31.19 0.05
CA ILE A 32 -2.05 -30.29 0.22
C ILE A 32 -1.85 -29.40 -1.01
N LEU A 33 -1.31 -28.21 -0.77
CA LEU A 33 -0.93 -27.27 -1.82
C LEU A 33 0.60 -27.22 -1.94
N VAL A 34 1.14 -27.67 -3.06
CA VAL A 34 2.57 -27.54 -3.39
C VAL A 34 2.77 -26.27 -4.19
N PHE A 35 3.28 -25.23 -3.54
CA PHE A 35 3.57 -23.94 -4.12
C PHE A 35 5.06 -23.81 -4.46
N SER A 36 5.38 -23.43 -5.69
CA SER A 36 6.78 -23.35 -6.16
C SER A 36 7.08 -22.10 -6.98
N LYS A 37 6.38 -20.99 -6.72
CA LYS A 37 6.70 -19.71 -7.36
C LYS A 37 8.08 -19.25 -6.92
N THR A 38 8.85 -18.68 -7.85
CA THR A 38 10.17 -18.11 -7.61
C THR A 38 10.24 -16.73 -8.28
N GLN A 39 10.69 -15.71 -7.56
CA GLN A 39 11.16 -14.43 -8.12
C GLN A 39 12.69 -14.27 -7.99
N GLY A 40 13.34 -15.17 -7.25
CA GLY A 40 14.80 -15.30 -7.18
C GLY A 40 15.32 -16.46 -8.05
N TYR A 41 16.35 -17.15 -7.56
CA TYR A 41 16.94 -18.31 -8.22
C TYR A 41 15.91 -19.44 -8.39
N ARG A 42 15.87 -20.05 -9.58
CA ARG A 42 14.96 -21.15 -9.89
C ARG A 42 15.71 -22.48 -9.91
N HIS A 43 15.42 -23.35 -8.95
CA HIS A 43 16.03 -24.67 -8.84
C HIS A 43 15.50 -25.63 -9.92
N ALA A 44 16.41 -26.40 -10.54
CA ALA A 44 16.06 -27.42 -11.53
C ALA A 44 15.20 -28.55 -10.95
N SER A 45 15.25 -28.76 -9.64
CA SER A 45 14.54 -29.84 -8.95
C SER A 45 13.05 -29.62 -8.73
N ILE A 46 12.53 -28.41 -8.99
CA ILE A 46 11.11 -28.07 -8.76
C ILE A 46 10.17 -29.05 -9.51
N GLY A 47 10.52 -29.44 -10.73
CA GLY A 47 9.72 -30.38 -11.53
C GLY A 47 9.64 -31.77 -10.89
N ASP A 48 10.80 -32.33 -10.50
CA ASP A 48 10.88 -33.64 -9.83
C ASP A 48 10.21 -33.62 -8.45
N GLY A 49 10.31 -32.50 -7.71
CA GLY A 49 9.63 -32.33 -6.43
C GLY A 49 8.11 -32.34 -6.56
N LYS A 50 7.55 -31.62 -7.54
CA LYS A 50 6.10 -31.67 -7.84
C LYS A 50 5.64 -33.09 -8.16
N ALA A 51 6.37 -33.79 -9.03
CA ALA A 51 6.07 -35.18 -9.40
C ALA A 51 6.11 -36.11 -8.18
N MET A 52 7.12 -35.98 -7.33
CA MET A 52 7.23 -36.78 -6.11
C MET A 52 6.08 -36.52 -5.13
N PHE A 53 5.64 -35.27 -4.93
CA PHE A 53 4.50 -35.00 -4.04
C PHE A 53 3.21 -35.63 -4.57
N LEU A 54 2.94 -35.52 -5.88
CA LEU A 54 1.79 -36.18 -6.52
C LEU A 54 1.82 -37.70 -6.30
N GLU A 55 2.98 -38.34 -6.47
CA GLU A 55 3.16 -39.76 -6.19
C GLU A 55 2.94 -40.11 -4.71
N LEU A 56 3.48 -39.30 -3.79
CA LEU A 56 3.30 -39.51 -2.35
C LEU A 56 1.82 -39.39 -1.95
N GLY A 57 1.08 -38.45 -2.53
CA GLY A 57 -0.36 -38.31 -2.31
C GLY A 57 -1.14 -39.56 -2.70
N ASN A 58 -0.89 -40.06 -3.92
CA ASN A 58 -1.48 -41.30 -4.41
C ASN A 58 -1.17 -42.51 -3.51
N LEU A 59 0.06 -42.61 -3.01
CA LEU A 59 0.50 -43.72 -2.15
C LEU A 59 -0.01 -43.64 -0.71
N ASN A 60 -0.38 -42.45 -0.22
CA ASN A 60 -0.70 -42.21 1.19
C ASN A 60 -2.11 -41.64 1.42
N ASN A 61 -2.98 -41.70 0.41
CA ASN A 61 -4.40 -41.33 0.48
C ASN A 61 -4.62 -39.86 0.87
N PHE A 62 -3.92 -38.94 0.19
CA PHE A 62 -4.19 -37.50 0.23
C PHE A 62 -4.06 -36.87 -1.15
N ALA A 63 -4.91 -35.89 -1.44
CA ALA A 63 -4.89 -35.14 -2.68
C ALA A 63 -3.78 -34.07 -2.69
N VAL A 64 -3.27 -33.75 -3.87
CA VAL A 64 -2.16 -32.82 -4.06
C VAL A 64 -2.49 -31.90 -5.23
N ASP A 65 -2.52 -30.59 -4.96
CA ASP A 65 -2.49 -29.57 -6.00
C ASP A 65 -1.09 -28.97 -6.08
N THR A 66 -0.61 -28.70 -7.29
CA THR A 66 0.66 -27.99 -7.50
C THR A 66 0.40 -26.69 -8.24
N THR A 67 1.01 -25.59 -7.81
CA THR A 67 0.81 -24.28 -8.44
C THR A 67 2.03 -23.37 -8.31
N GLU A 68 2.17 -22.45 -9.25
CA GLU A 68 3.06 -21.28 -9.14
C GLU A 68 2.24 -19.98 -9.06
N ASN A 69 0.91 -20.09 -9.02
CA ASN A 69 0.00 -18.95 -8.93
C ASN A 69 -0.22 -18.54 -7.48
N ALA A 70 0.28 -17.37 -7.10
CA ALA A 70 0.11 -16.82 -5.75
C ALA A 70 -1.35 -16.41 -5.45
N GLY A 71 -2.23 -16.33 -6.46
CA GLY A 71 -3.67 -16.11 -6.27
C GLY A 71 -4.39 -17.21 -5.48
N TYR A 72 -3.73 -18.35 -5.24
CA TYR A 72 -4.22 -19.38 -4.31
C TYR A 72 -4.12 -18.97 -2.84
N PHE A 73 -3.32 -17.94 -2.51
CA PHE A 73 -3.16 -17.44 -1.14
C PHE A 73 -4.28 -16.46 -0.78
N VAL A 74 -5.49 -17.00 -0.71
CA VAL A 74 -6.70 -16.33 -0.23
C VAL A 74 -7.45 -17.29 0.70
N ASP A 75 -8.16 -16.77 1.69
CA ASP A 75 -8.83 -17.58 2.73
C ASP A 75 -9.69 -18.72 2.13
N ASP A 76 -10.50 -18.44 1.09
CA ASP A 76 -11.40 -19.44 0.47
C ASP A 76 -10.66 -20.62 -0.16
N SER A 77 -9.49 -20.36 -0.74
CA SER A 77 -8.63 -21.39 -1.31
C SER A 77 -7.90 -22.14 -0.20
N LEU A 78 -7.22 -21.42 0.70
CA LEU A 78 -6.36 -22.00 1.72
C LEU A 78 -7.12 -22.88 2.72
N ARG A 79 -8.40 -22.58 3.00
CA ARG A 79 -9.29 -23.42 3.83
C ARG A 79 -9.45 -24.86 3.35
N ASN A 80 -9.14 -25.13 2.08
CA ASN A 80 -9.26 -26.47 1.51
C ASN A 80 -8.02 -27.34 1.73
N TYR A 81 -6.91 -26.77 2.24
CA TYR A 81 -5.64 -27.48 2.36
C TYR A 81 -5.26 -27.73 3.81
N SER A 82 -4.91 -28.98 4.12
CA SER A 82 -4.38 -29.39 5.42
C SER A 82 -2.93 -28.95 5.63
N ALA A 83 -2.17 -28.78 4.54
CA ALA A 83 -0.83 -28.21 4.59
C ALA A 83 -0.48 -27.48 3.29
N ILE A 84 0.43 -26.50 3.39
CA ILE A 84 1.06 -25.81 2.27
C ILE A 84 2.54 -26.17 2.24
N VAL A 85 3.06 -26.55 1.08
CA VAL A 85 4.48 -26.81 0.85
C VAL A 85 5.05 -25.67 0.00
N PHE A 86 6.06 -24.96 0.52
CA PHE A 86 6.92 -24.10 -0.27
C PHE A 86 8.07 -24.94 -0.83
N LEU A 87 7.95 -25.34 -2.09
CA LEU A 87 8.92 -26.18 -2.78
C LEU A 87 9.95 -25.31 -3.52
N SER A 88 11.10 -25.10 -2.88
CA SER A 88 12.21 -24.30 -3.43
C SER A 88 11.78 -22.92 -3.94
N SER A 89 10.81 -22.31 -3.26
CA SER A 89 10.37 -20.93 -3.51
C SER A 89 11.44 -19.93 -3.07
N THR A 90 11.73 -18.90 -3.88
CA THR A 90 12.77 -17.89 -3.62
C THR A 90 12.32 -16.49 -4.04
N GLY A 91 12.87 -15.44 -3.40
CA GLY A 91 12.49 -14.04 -3.64
C GLY A 91 11.17 -13.62 -3.00
N GLU A 92 10.67 -12.41 -3.29
CA GLU A 92 9.39 -11.90 -2.78
C GLU A 92 8.25 -12.42 -3.67
N ILE A 93 7.53 -13.45 -3.24
CA ILE A 93 6.60 -14.24 -4.07
C ILE A 93 5.13 -13.98 -3.78
N LEU A 94 4.81 -13.44 -2.59
CA LEU A 94 3.49 -13.05 -2.13
C LEU A 94 3.36 -11.53 -2.01
N ASP A 95 2.20 -10.99 -2.38
CA ASP A 95 1.82 -9.62 -2.03
C ASP A 95 1.28 -9.52 -0.60
N TYR A 96 1.04 -8.31 -0.10
CA TYR A 96 0.57 -8.07 1.27
C TYR A 96 -0.73 -8.80 1.63
N ALA A 97 -1.69 -8.87 0.69
CA ALA A 97 -2.96 -9.58 0.93
C ALA A 97 -2.73 -11.09 1.04
N GLN A 98 -1.87 -11.64 0.19
CA GLN A 98 -1.47 -13.05 0.21
C GLN A 98 -0.65 -13.40 1.45
N GLN A 99 0.24 -12.51 1.91
CA GLN A 99 0.95 -12.63 3.17
C GLN A 99 -0.02 -12.68 4.36
N SER A 100 -1.02 -11.79 4.39
CA SER A 100 -2.07 -11.81 5.41
C SER A 100 -2.87 -13.12 5.40
N ALA A 101 -3.26 -13.60 4.22
CA ALA A 101 -3.97 -14.88 4.07
C ALA A 101 -3.14 -16.07 4.56
N LEU A 102 -1.84 -16.11 4.27
CA LEU A 102 -0.93 -17.14 4.79
C LEU A 102 -0.83 -17.09 6.32
N LYS A 103 -0.67 -15.89 6.89
CA LYS A 103 -0.61 -15.71 8.34
C LYS A 103 -1.90 -16.16 9.01
N ARG A 104 -3.06 -15.77 8.47
CA ARG A 104 -4.38 -16.23 8.94
C ARG A 104 -4.53 -17.75 8.82
N TYR A 105 -4.07 -18.35 7.73
CA TYR A 105 -4.06 -19.80 7.55
C TYR A 105 -3.26 -20.51 8.67
N VAL A 106 -2.02 -20.07 8.93
CA VAL A 106 -1.19 -20.63 10.02
C VAL A 106 -1.85 -20.41 11.37
N GLN A 107 -2.33 -19.18 11.63
CA GLN A 107 -3.06 -18.84 12.85
C GLN A 107 -4.33 -19.67 13.05
N SER A 108 -5.01 -20.07 11.99
CA SER A 108 -6.18 -20.95 12.05
C SER A 108 -5.85 -22.42 12.35
N GLY A 109 -4.55 -22.78 12.32
CA GLY A 109 -4.05 -24.13 12.63
C GLY A 109 -3.38 -24.82 11.44
N GLY A 110 -3.23 -24.12 10.32
CA GLY A 110 -2.64 -24.65 9.10
C GLY A 110 -1.17 -25.02 9.27
N GLY A 111 -0.76 -26.09 8.57
CA GLY A 111 0.61 -26.57 8.55
C GLY A 111 1.39 -26.05 7.35
N VAL A 112 2.68 -25.72 7.54
CA VAL A 112 3.56 -25.27 6.45
C VAL A 112 4.84 -26.09 6.40
N MET A 113 5.18 -26.61 5.23
CA MET A 113 6.48 -27.23 4.96
C MET A 113 7.32 -26.33 4.06
N GLY A 114 8.56 -26.05 4.44
CA GLY A 114 9.56 -25.45 3.55
C GLY A 114 10.56 -26.50 3.07
N VAL A 115 10.83 -26.54 1.76
CA VAL A 115 11.84 -27.43 1.16
C VAL A 115 12.92 -26.60 0.49
N HIS A 116 14.17 -26.87 0.87
CA HIS A 116 15.40 -26.31 0.33
C HIS A 116 15.34 -24.77 0.18
N GLY A 117 15.15 -24.27 -1.04
CA GLY A 117 15.17 -22.85 -1.37
C GLY A 117 14.15 -22.00 -0.61
N ALA A 118 13.12 -22.59 0.01
CA ALA A 118 12.07 -21.90 0.74
C ALA A 118 12.57 -20.90 1.80
N SER A 119 13.71 -21.14 2.44
CA SER A 119 14.31 -20.18 3.40
C SER A 119 14.82 -18.89 2.75
N GLY A 120 14.97 -18.87 1.42
CA GLY A 120 15.36 -17.74 0.59
C GLY A 120 14.20 -16.95 -0.03
N ALA A 121 12.97 -17.13 0.44
CA ALA A 121 11.79 -16.35 0.02
C ALA A 121 11.38 -15.28 1.04
N GLU A 122 10.73 -14.19 0.63
CA GLU A 122 10.10 -13.20 1.52
C GLU A 122 11.05 -12.54 2.55
N TYR A 123 12.27 -12.13 2.16
CA TYR A 123 13.23 -11.48 3.07
C TYR A 123 12.69 -10.18 3.66
N SER A 124 11.86 -9.46 2.89
CA SER A 124 11.23 -8.22 3.35
C SER A 124 10.18 -8.42 4.44
N TRP A 125 9.78 -9.67 4.71
CA TRP A 125 8.74 -10.04 5.67
C TRP A 125 9.31 -10.91 6.80
N PRO A 126 9.73 -10.31 7.93
CA PRO A 126 10.38 -11.04 9.04
C PRO A 126 9.55 -12.20 9.61
N TRP A 127 8.22 -12.11 9.57
CA TRP A 127 7.33 -13.18 10.03
C TRP A 127 7.54 -14.49 9.24
N TYR A 128 7.75 -14.41 7.92
CA TYR A 128 8.04 -15.60 7.11
C TYR A 128 9.37 -16.25 7.48
N GLY A 129 10.38 -15.45 7.82
CA GLY A 129 11.67 -15.96 8.29
C GLY A 129 11.53 -16.78 9.57
N LYS A 130 10.70 -16.30 10.51
CA LYS A 130 10.36 -17.05 11.72
C LYS A 130 9.55 -18.31 11.42
N LEU A 131 8.62 -18.27 10.45
CA LEU A 131 7.87 -19.43 9.98
C LEU A 131 8.80 -20.54 9.44
N MET A 132 9.82 -20.17 8.66
CA MET A 132 10.84 -21.11 8.17
C MET A 132 11.81 -21.54 9.27
N GLY A 133 12.07 -20.69 10.25
CA GLY A 133 12.94 -20.96 11.40
C GLY A 133 14.41 -20.59 11.18
N ALA A 134 14.83 -20.31 9.94
CA ALA A 134 16.13 -19.77 9.59
C ALA A 134 16.08 -19.13 8.19
N ARG A 135 17.08 -18.30 7.85
CA ARG A 135 17.20 -17.64 6.54
C ARG A 135 18.43 -18.11 5.80
N PHE A 136 18.32 -18.37 4.50
CA PHE A 136 19.49 -18.71 3.69
C PHE A 136 20.48 -17.51 3.66
N GLU A 137 21.76 -17.78 3.84
CA GLU A 137 22.84 -16.78 3.73
C GLU A 137 23.80 -17.13 2.59
N SER A 138 24.34 -18.36 2.62
CA SER A 138 25.38 -18.79 1.69
C SER A 138 25.39 -20.31 1.52
N HIS A 139 26.20 -20.82 0.59
CA HIS A 139 26.51 -22.25 0.48
C HIS A 139 27.87 -22.44 -0.23
N PRO A 140 28.54 -23.61 -0.07
CA PRO A 140 29.72 -23.96 -0.85
C PRO A 140 29.42 -24.01 -2.35
N LYS A 141 30.41 -23.69 -3.20
CA LYS A 141 30.23 -23.65 -4.67
C LYS A 141 29.89 -24.99 -5.30
N GLU A 142 30.34 -26.09 -4.69
CA GLU A 142 30.22 -27.44 -5.25
C GLU A 142 29.32 -28.31 -4.36
N LEU A 143 28.52 -29.17 -5.00
CA LEU A 143 27.70 -30.18 -4.34
C LEU A 143 28.59 -31.25 -3.69
N GLN A 144 28.48 -31.44 -2.38
CA GLN A 144 29.36 -32.32 -1.62
C GLN A 144 28.57 -33.41 -0.90
N THR A 145 29.16 -34.58 -0.72
CA THR A 145 28.58 -35.61 0.17
C THR A 145 28.94 -35.25 1.60
N GLY A 146 27.95 -35.19 2.47
CA GLY A 146 28.09 -34.93 3.89
C GLY A 146 27.35 -35.97 4.72
N GLU A 147 27.65 -35.99 6.02
CA GLU A 147 27.05 -36.88 7.01
C GLU A 147 26.06 -36.10 7.87
N ILE A 148 24.78 -36.45 7.77
CA ILE A 148 23.71 -35.87 8.59
C ILE A 148 23.56 -36.72 9.85
N ILE A 149 23.66 -36.08 11.01
CA ILE A 149 23.49 -36.66 12.33
C ILE A 149 22.07 -36.40 12.81
N ILE A 150 21.33 -37.47 13.08
CA ILE A 150 19.95 -37.41 13.59
C ILE A 150 19.97 -37.28 15.11
N GLU A 151 19.26 -36.28 15.65
CA GLU A 151 19.25 -35.96 17.08
C GLU A 151 18.47 -36.99 17.92
N ASP A 152 17.27 -37.36 17.45
CA ASP A 152 16.41 -38.34 18.11
C ASP A 152 15.73 -39.26 17.10
N LEU A 153 16.15 -40.53 17.07
CA LEU A 153 15.56 -41.56 16.20
C LEU A 153 14.18 -42.05 16.68
N THR A 154 13.78 -41.70 17.90
CA THR A 154 12.44 -42.02 18.43
C THR A 154 11.38 -41.02 17.99
N ASP A 155 11.80 -39.85 17.51
CA ASP A 155 10.89 -38.85 16.98
C ASP A 155 10.17 -39.38 15.72
N PRO A 156 8.83 -39.28 15.64
CA PRO A 156 8.09 -39.71 14.46
C PRO A 156 8.56 -39.09 13.15
N THR A 157 9.06 -37.85 13.15
CA THR A 157 9.56 -37.21 11.92
C THR A 157 10.88 -37.79 11.42
N ASN A 158 11.61 -38.53 12.26
CA ASN A 158 12.88 -39.17 11.94
C ASN A 158 12.76 -40.67 11.64
N ARG A 159 11.53 -41.19 11.57
CA ARG A 159 11.27 -42.62 11.40
C ARG A 159 11.94 -43.17 10.14
N GLY A 160 12.77 -44.19 10.33
CA GLY A 160 13.41 -44.92 9.23
C GLY A 160 14.62 -44.23 8.59
N LEU A 161 15.05 -43.08 9.13
CA LEU A 161 16.27 -42.42 8.68
C LEU A 161 17.53 -43.14 9.20
N PRO A 162 18.58 -43.31 8.36
CA PRO A 162 19.87 -43.79 8.82
C PRO A 162 20.58 -42.72 9.68
N ASN A 163 21.49 -43.15 10.55
CA ASN A 163 22.31 -42.25 11.36
C ASN A 163 23.74 -42.81 11.51
N PRO A 164 24.78 -42.20 10.89
CA PRO A 164 24.71 -41.01 10.04
C PRO A 164 24.01 -41.27 8.70
N TRP A 165 23.24 -40.30 8.21
CA TRP A 165 22.68 -40.32 6.87
C TRP A 165 23.65 -39.63 5.90
N LYS A 166 24.29 -40.43 5.03
CA LYS A 166 25.12 -39.90 3.95
C LYS A 166 24.26 -39.36 2.83
N PHE A 167 24.40 -38.07 2.54
CA PHE A 167 23.62 -37.41 1.50
C PHE A 167 24.50 -36.43 0.73
N LYS A 168 24.25 -36.25 -0.57
CA LYS A 168 24.95 -35.24 -1.38
C LYS A 168 24.05 -34.03 -1.53
N GLU A 169 24.53 -32.83 -1.21
CA GLU A 169 23.70 -31.62 -1.18
C GLU A 169 24.49 -30.33 -1.42
N GLU A 170 23.74 -29.26 -1.72
CA GLU A 170 24.10 -27.86 -1.57
C GLU A 170 23.90 -27.45 -0.10
N TRP A 171 24.94 -27.56 0.72
CA TRP A 171 24.84 -27.32 2.16
C TRP A 171 24.61 -25.85 2.48
N TYR A 172 23.37 -25.49 2.81
CA TYR A 172 22.98 -24.12 3.16
C TYR A 172 23.57 -23.70 4.50
N ASN A 173 24.27 -22.57 4.50
CA ASN A 173 24.55 -21.78 5.68
C ASN A 173 23.39 -20.80 5.89
N PHE A 174 23.02 -20.60 7.15
CA PHE A 174 21.90 -19.76 7.52
C PHE A 174 22.33 -18.49 8.26
N ASP A 175 21.59 -17.40 8.05
CA ASP A 175 21.50 -16.31 9.02
C ASP A 175 20.31 -16.54 9.97
N SER A 176 20.34 -15.87 11.12
CA SER A 176 19.19 -15.74 12.05
C SER A 176 18.45 -17.04 12.40
N ILE A 177 19.17 -18.12 12.70
CA ILE A 177 18.58 -19.39 13.16
C ILE A 177 17.79 -19.14 14.44
N SER A 178 16.49 -19.43 14.40
CA SER A 178 15.59 -19.20 15.54
C SER A 178 15.91 -20.17 16.68
N PRO A 179 16.01 -19.71 17.94
CA PRO A 179 16.21 -20.58 19.09
C PRO A 179 14.96 -21.40 19.45
N GLU A 180 13.81 -21.11 18.83
CA GLU A 180 12.53 -21.77 19.11
C GLU A 180 12.31 -23.05 18.28
N ILE A 181 13.19 -23.31 17.30
CA ILE A 181 13.08 -24.51 16.46
C ILE A 181 13.51 -25.76 17.24
N GLU A 182 12.81 -26.87 16.98
CA GLU A 182 13.22 -28.19 17.44
C GLU A 182 14.08 -28.83 16.35
N VAL A 183 15.40 -28.77 16.54
CA VAL A 183 16.38 -29.34 15.60
C VAL A 183 16.24 -30.86 15.61
N LEU A 184 15.99 -31.43 14.42
CA LEU A 184 15.83 -32.87 14.23
C LEU A 184 17.10 -33.54 13.72
N ALA A 185 17.93 -32.78 12.98
CA ALA A 185 19.23 -33.23 12.52
C ALA A 185 20.19 -32.07 12.24
N ARG A 186 21.48 -32.38 12.32
CA ARG A 186 22.59 -31.48 11.98
C ARG A 186 23.48 -32.10 10.92
N VAL A 187 24.12 -31.31 10.08
CA VAL A 187 25.18 -31.81 9.19
C VAL A 187 26.54 -31.72 9.89
N ASN A 188 27.33 -32.79 9.82
CA ASN A 188 28.69 -32.80 10.33
C ASN A 188 29.61 -32.03 9.38
N GLU A 189 30.02 -30.81 9.73
CA GLU A 189 30.90 -29.98 8.90
C GLU A 189 32.28 -30.60 8.67
N SER A 190 32.74 -31.58 9.46
CA SER A 190 33.98 -32.30 9.16
C SER A 190 33.88 -33.21 7.93
N SER A 191 32.67 -33.45 7.42
CA SER A 191 32.41 -34.32 6.26
C SER A 191 32.36 -33.57 4.92
N PHE A 192 32.36 -32.24 4.93
CA PHE A 192 32.39 -31.39 3.73
C PHE A 192 33.18 -30.11 3.99
N THR A 193 33.27 -29.20 3.01
CA THR A 193 33.98 -27.91 3.17
C THR A 193 33.05 -26.74 2.89
N GLY A 194 33.25 -25.64 3.62
CA GLY A 194 32.49 -24.38 3.46
C GLY A 194 31.25 -24.25 4.34
N GLY A 195 31.12 -25.06 5.40
CA GLY A 195 30.16 -24.82 6.48
C GLY A 195 30.61 -23.65 7.37
N GLU A 196 29.63 -22.93 7.92
CA GLU A 196 29.83 -21.70 8.72
C GLU A 196 29.19 -21.77 10.12
N HIS A 197 28.76 -22.96 10.55
CA HIS A 197 27.98 -23.20 11.78
C HIS A 197 28.68 -24.12 12.79
N GLY A 198 29.83 -24.71 12.43
CA GLY A 198 30.60 -25.61 13.28
C GLY A 198 29.77 -26.84 13.70
N ASP A 199 29.84 -27.21 14.98
CA ASP A 199 29.09 -28.36 15.52
C ASP A 199 27.56 -28.12 15.56
N ASN A 200 27.10 -26.89 15.34
CA ASN A 200 25.69 -26.53 15.43
C ASN A 200 25.11 -26.12 14.07
N HIS A 201 25.26 -26.97 13.06
CA HIS A 201 24.71 -26.78 11.72
C HIS A 201 23.38 -27.52 11.53
N PRO A 202 22.21 -26.97 11.93
CA PRO A 202 20.92 -27.63 11.71
C PRO A 202 20.60 -27.74 10.23
N ILE A 203 20.06 -28.89 9.81
CA ILE A 203 19.74 -29.15 8.39
C ILE A 203 18.26 -29.44 8.14
N PHE A 204 17.54 -29.91 9.16
CA PHE A 204 16.07 -29.91 9.17
C PHE A 204 15.54 -29.88 10.60
N TRP A 205 14.35 -29.30 10.77
CA TRP A 205 13.73 -29.03 12.06
C TRP A 205 12.22 -28.91 11.94
N LYS A 206 11.55 -28.88 13.10
CA LYS A 206 10.12 -28.62 13.22
C LYS A 206 9.85 -27.58 14.30
N GLN A 207 8.67 -26.98 14.26
CA GLN A 207 8.20 -26.06 15.29
C GLN A 207 6.68 -25.97 15.33
N LYS A 208 6.14 -25.52 16.46
CA LYS A 208 4.81 -24.91 16.54
C LYS A 208 5.00 -23.43 16.35
N PHE A 209 4.23 -22.81 15.46
CA PHE A 209 4.46 -21.43 15.07
C PHE A 209 3.15 -20.69 14.84
N ASP A 210 2.95 -19.57 15.55
CA ASP A 210 1.82 -18.65 15.43
C ASP A 210 0.45 -19.36 15.32
N GLY A 211 0.20 -20.35 16.17
CA GLY A 211 -1.03 -21.15 16.20
C GLY A 211 -1.03 -22.41 15.31
N GLY A 212 -0.15 -22.48 14.32
CA GLY A 212 0.01 -23.62 13.41
C GLY A 212 1.27 -24.43 13.69
N ARG A 213 1.76 -25.12 12.65
CA ARG A 213 2.99 -25.93 12.69
C ARG A 213 3.82 -25.65 11.45
N SER A 214 5.15 -25.69 11.60
CA SER A 214 6.02 -25.73 10.44
C SER A 214 7.11 -26.79 10.54
N PHE A 215 7.50 -27.30 9.37
CA PHE A 215 8.62 -28.20 9.17
C PHE A 215 9.48 -27.63 8.05
N TYR A 216 10.79 -27.59 8.25
CA TYR A 216 11.71 -27.13 7.22
C TYR A 216 12.82 -28.14 7.02
N THR A 217 13.21 -28.33 5.76
CA THR A 217 14.40 -29.10 5.38
C THR A 217 15.25 -28.30 4.40
N ALA A 218 16.54 -28.17 4.68
CA ALA A 218 17.51 -27.56 3.79
C ALA A 218 17.87 -28.46 2.60
N LEU A 219 17.51 -29.75 2.68
CA LEU A 219 17.72 -30.74 1.64
C LEU A 219 16.69 -30.57 0.49
N GLY A 220 17.07 -30.94 -0.73
CA GLY A 220 16.20 -30.96 -1.91
C GLY A 220 16.69 -30.15 -3.11
N HIS A 221 17.96 -29.73 -3.15
CA HIS A 221 18.51 -28.98 -4.30
C HIS A 221 18.47 -29.80 -5.58
N ARG A 222 18.86 -31.08 -5.48
CA ARG A 222 19.15 -31.95 -6.62
C ARG A 222 17.90 -32.66 -7.13
N PRO A 223 17.65 -32.72 -8.45
CA PRO A 223 16.57 -33.52 -9.03
C PRO A 223 16.57 -34.99 -8.57
N GLU A 224 17.76 -35.60 -8.42
CA GLU A 224 17.88 -37.01 -8.04
C GLU A 224 17.43 -37.30 -6.60
N ALA A 225 17.45 -36.29 -5.71
CA ALA A 225 17.00 -36.44 -4.33
C ALA A 225 15.56 -36.95 -4.26
N TYR A 226 14.69 -36.45 -5.14
CA TYR A 226 13.26 -36.78 -5.17
C TYR A 226 12.96 -38.21 -5.63
N ARG A 227 13.98 -38.95 -6.10
CA ARG A 227 13.89 -40.40 -6.43
C ARG A 227 14.48 -41.28 -5.32
N ASP A 228 15.23 -40.70 -4.39
CA ASP A 228 15.84 -41.41 -3.27
C ASP A 228 14.79 -41.83 -2.23
N SER A 229 14.76 -43.11 -1.87
CA SER A 229 13.74 -43.65 -0.96
C SER A 229 13.81 -43.08 0.45
N ILE A 230 15.01 -42.74 0.94
CA ILE A 230 15.19 -42.18 2.29
C ILE A 230 14.76 -40.71 2.30
N PHE A 231 15.12 -39.94 1.29
CA PHE A 231 14.66 -38.55 1.14
C PHE A 231 13.13 -38.47 0.98
N ARG A 232 12.52 -39.36 0.19
CA ARG A 232 11.05 -39.44 0.06
C ARG A 232 10.37 -39.76 1.40
N LEU A 233 10.97 -40.64 2.20
CA LEU A 233 10.46 -40.96 3.54
C LEU A 233 10.58 -39.76 4.50
N HIS A 234 11.72 -39.07 4.48
CA HIS A 234 11.96 -37.82 5.23
C HIS A 234 10.88 -36.77 4.94
N ILE A 235 10.63 -36.49 3.66
CA ILE A 235 9.58 -35.57 3.24
C ILE A 235 8.20 -36.04 3.71
N LEU A 236 7.89 -37.32 3.58
CA LEU A 236 6.59 -37.86 3.99
C LEU A 236 6.35 -37.72 5.51
N GLU A 237 7.33 -38.04 6.35
CA GLU A 237 7.17 -37.95 7.81
C GLU A 237 7.13 -36.49 8.29
N GLY A 238 7.93 -35.60 7.69
CA GLY A 238 7.79 -34.15 7.90
C GLY A 238 6.41 -33.63 7.47
N LEU A 239 5.87 -34.13 6.36
CA LEU A 239 4.56 -33.72 5.85
C LEU A 239 3.45 -34.19 6.78
N LYS A 240 3.54 -35.41 7.32
CA LYS A 240 2.60 -35.93 8.33
C LYS A 240 2.60 -35.10 9.61
N TYR A 241 3.73 -34.50 9.99
CA TYR A 241 3.79 -33.62 11.17
C TYR A 241 2.98 -32.33 10.97
N VAL A 242 3.06 -31.72 9.78
CA VAL A 242 2.34 -30.47 9.47
C VAL A 242 0.88 -30.71 9.08
N ILE A 243 0.55 -31.88 8.50
CA ILE A 243 -0.82 -32.34 8.32
C ILE A 243 -1.33 -32.87 9.67
N ASP A 244 -1.77 -31.99 10.56
CA ASP A 244 -2.41 -32.41 11.80
C ASP A 244 -3.74 -33.11 11.48
N ALA A 245 -3.86 -34.39 11.81
CA ALA A 245 -5.00 -35.21 11.44
C ALA A 245 -6.29 -34.86 12.20
N ASN A 246 -6.21 -34.08 13.28
CA ASN A 246 -7.28 -33.98 14.28
C ASN A 246 -7.83 -32.55 14.51
N ALA A 247 -7.37 -31.53 13.80
CA ALA A 247 -7.82 -30.15 14.01
C ALA A 247 -8.33 -29.51 12.69
N PRO A 248 -9.64 -29.19 12.58
CA PRO A 248 -10.11 -28.34 11.48
C PRO A 248 -9.52 -26.93 11.62
N LEU A 249 -9.31 -26.25 10.50
CA LEU A 249 -8.88 -24.85 10.48
C LEU A 249 -9.98 -23.97 11.12
N ASP A 250 -9.61 -23.23 12.16
CA ASP A 250 -10.50 -22.31 12.85
C ASP A 250 -10.03 -20.87 12.63
N TYR A 251 -10.58 -20.24 11.58
CA TYR A 251 -10.26 -18.85 11.26
C TYR A 251 -10.87 -17.84 12.24
N ALA A 252 -11.76 -18.25 13.15
CA ALA A 252 -12.31 -17.35 14.16
C ALA A 252 -11.26 -16.96 15.22
N ARG A 253 -10.19 -17.74 15.37
CA ARG A 253 -9.10 -17.49 16.34
C ARG A 253 -7.96 -16.62 15.80
N THR A 254 -8.01 -16.21 14.54
CA THR A 254 -6.94 -15.39 13.92
C THR A 254 -6.96 -13.97 14.49
N ASN A 255 -5.80 -13.42 14.86
CA ASN A 255 -5.67 -12.02 15.23
C ASN A 255 -5.27 -11.12 14.05
N THR A 256 -4.86 -11.71 12.92
CA THR A 256 -4.58 -11.00 11.67
C THR A 256 -5.88 -10.72 10.92
N LEU A 257 -6.12 -9.46 10.57
CA LEU A 257 -7.31 -9.05 9.82
C LEU A 257 -7.24 -9.51 8.35
N ALA A 258 -8.38 -9.94 7.79
CA ALA A 258 -8.48 -10.24 6.37
C ALA A 258 -8.40 -8.93 5.57
N VAL A 259 -7.40 -8.82 4.69
CA VAL A 259 -7.26 -7.67 3.80
C VAL A 259 -8.44 -7.65 2.82
N PRO A 260 -9.16 -6.52 2.68
CA PRO A 260 -10.21 -6.39 1.69
C PRO A 260 -9.69 -6.69 0.28
N VAL A 261 -10.43 -7.47 -0.50
CA VAL A 261 -10.06 -7.81 -1.87
C VAL A 261 -10.09 -6.55 -2.73
N GLU A 262 -8.98 -6.23 -3.42
CA GLU A 262 -8.86 -4.98 -4.19
C GLU A 262 -9.99 -4.81 -5.23
N GLY A 263 -10.48 -5.90 -5.83
CA GLY A 263 -11.59 -5.86 -6.78
C GLY A 263 -12.93 -5.34 -6.22
N HIS A 264 -13.05 -5.21 -4.90
CA HIS A 264 -14.21 -4.61 -4.23
C HIS A 264 -14.14 -3.09 -4.15
N PHE A 265 -12.99 -2.50 -4.50
CA PHE A 265 -12.84 -1.06 -4.64
C PHE A 265 -13.07 -0.66 -6.09
N VAL A 266 -14.06 0.19 -6.31
CA VAL A 266 -14.38 0.76 -7.61
C VAL A 266 -13.85 2.18 -7.65
N ARG A 267 -13.00 2.44 -8.63
CA ARG A 267 -12.56 3.79 -8.94
C ARG A 267 -13.56 4.43 -9.89
N ASN A 268 -14.47 5.23 -9.37
CA ASN A 268 -15.39 6.04 -10.15
C ASN A 268 -14.74 7.37 -10.52
N VAL A 269 -14.45 7.60 -11.81
CA VAL A 269 -13.88 8.87 -12.27
C VAL A 269 -15.00 9.89 -12.40
N LEU A 270 -15.02 10.87 -11.50
CA LEU A 270 -16.05 11.91 -11.47
C LEU A 270 -15.75 13.03 -12.46
N LEU A 271 -14.48 13.41 -12.58
CA LEU A 271 -14.02 14.45 -13.51
C LEU A 271 -12.76 13.98 -14.21
N ASP A 272 -12.65 14.21 -15.51
CA ASP A 272 -11.46 13.91 -16.31
C ASP A 272 -10.70 15.19 -16.70
N SER A 273 -9.65 15.02 -17.52
CA SER A 273 -8.81 16.11 -18.01
C SER A 273 -9.52 17.23 -18.79
N THR A 274 -10.79 17.05 -19.16
CA THR A 274 -11.57 18.13 -19.79
C THR A 274 -12.15 19.11 -18.76
N HIS A 275 -12.18 18.71 -17.48
CA HIS A 275 -12.77 19.47 -16.37
C HIS A 275 -11.74 20.02 -15.38
N VAL A 276 -10.58 19.34 -15.25
CA VAL A 276 -9.51 19.68 -14.31
C VAL A 276 -8.21 20.03 -15.04
N SER A 277 -7.56 21.11 -14.62
CA SER A 277 -6.27 21.56 -15.14
C SER A 277 -5.42 22.16 -14.02
N GLU A 278 -4.25 21.57 -13.76
CA GLU A 278 -3.38 21.96 -12.63
C GLU A 278 -4.14 22.01 -11.28
N PRO A 279 -4.90 20.95 -10.92
CA PRO A 279 -5.69 20.94 -9.68
C PRO A 279 -4.78 20.93 -8.45
N MET A 280 -5.18 21.60 -7.37
CA MET A 280 -4.34 21.77 -6.18
C MET A 280 -4.90 21.11 -4.92
N GLU A 281 -6.09 21.50 -4.47
CA GLU A 281 -6.71 21.01 -3.23
C GLU A 281 -8.24 20.92 -3.43
N LEU A 282 -8.89 20.02 -2.68
CA LEU A 282 -10.33 19.81 -2.70
C LEU A 282 -10.94 19.85 -1.30
N ALA A 283 -12.23 20.10 -1.22
CA ALA A 283 -13.00 20.01 0.01
C ALA A 283 -14.42 19.50 -0.30
N ILE A 284 -15.02 18.74 0.62
CA ILE A 284 -16.31 18.06 0.39
C ILE A 284 -17.32 18.56 1.42
N ALA A 285 -18.44 19.10 0.93
CA ALA A 285 -19.56 19.53 1.77
C ALA A 285 -20.36 18.33 2.30
N LYS A 286 -21.19 18.54 3.33
CA LYS A 286 -21.93 17.44 3.99
C LYS A 286 -22.99 16.83 3.07
N ASP A 287 -23.48 17.61 2.12
CA ASP A 287 -24.43 17.17 1.10
C ASP A 287 -23.77 16.48 -0.11
N GLY A 288 -22.44 16.36 -0.10
CA GLY A 288 -21.67 15.69 -1.15
C GLY A 288 -21.21 16.60 -2.28
N ARG A 289 -21.46 17.91 -2.28
CA ARG A 289 -20.80 18.78 -3.26
C ARG A 289 -19.29 18.80 -3.05
N VAL A 290 -18.53 18.70 -4.14
CA VAL A 290 -17.07 18.73 -4.11
C VAL A 290 -16.59 20.07 -4.66
N PHE A 291 -15.86 20.80 -3.83
CA PHE A 291 -15.18 22.04 -4.22
C PHE A 291 -13.71 21.74 -4.49
N TYR A 292 -13.15 22.34 -5.52
CA TYR A 292 -11.74 22.15 -5.85
C TYR A 292 -11.18 23.40 -6.53
N ILE A 293 -9.87 23.56 -6.40
CA ILE A 293 -9.15 24.70 -6.96
C ILE A 293 -8.12 24.28 -7.99
N GLU A 294 -7.83 25.19 -8.91
CA GLU A 294 -6.77 25.07 -9.89
C GLU A 294 -5.73 26.15 -9.63
N ARG A 295 -4.44 25.82 -9.81
CA ARG A 295 -3.31 26.69 -9.46
C ARG A 295 -3.42 28.09 -10.06
N LYS A 296 -4.03 28.23 -11.24
CA LYS A 296 -4.21 29.51 -11.95
C LYS A 296 -5.40 30.36 -11.50
N GLY A 297 -6.05 30.01 -10.38
CA GLY A 297 -7.04 30.86 -9.72
C GLY A 297 -8.50 30.41 -9.86
N SER A 298 -8.80 29.38 -10.66
CA SER A 298 -10.17 28.86 -10.76
C SER A 298 -10.61 28.22 -9.45
N VAL A 299 -11.82 28.57 -8.99
CA VAL A 299 -12.55 27.82 -7.96
C VAL A 299 -13.74 27.14 -8.62
N LYS A 300 -13.86 25.83 -8.45
CA LYS A 300 -14.84 24.98 -9.13
C LYS A 300 -15.63 24.15 -8.13
N MET A 301 -16.83 23.77 -8.54
CA MET A 301 -17.74 22.93 -7.75
C MET A 301 -18.34 21.85 -8.65
N LEU A 302 -18.35 20.61 -8.16
CA LEU A 302 -19.07 19.47 -8.72
C LEU A 302 -20.28 19.15 -7.84
N ASP A 303 -21.46 19.12 -8.44
CA ASP A 303 -22.64 18.47 -7.85
C ASP A 303 -22.65 16.99 -8.27
N GLN A 304 -22.44 16.10 -7.32
CA GLN A 304 -22.39 14.66 -7.58
C GLN A 304 -23.75 14.07 -8.00
N ASN A 305 -24.87 14.73 -7.67
CA ASN A 305 -26.20 14.23 -8.01
C ASN A 305 -26.52 14.45 -9.48
N SER A 306 -26.17 15.62 -10.03
CA SER A 306 -26.35 15.90 -11.46
C SER A 306 -25.14 15.47 -12.30
N GLY A 307 -23.96 15.37 -11.69
CA GLY A 307 -22.67 15.18 -12.37
C GLY A 307 -22.11 16.46 -12.99
N ASP A 308 -22.75 17.62 -12.75
CA ASP A 308 -22.33 18.88 -13.34
C ASP A 308 -21.17 19.50 -12.54
N SER A 309 -20.08 19.81 -13.24
CA SER A 309 -19.00 20.65 -12.74
C SER A 309 -19.10 22.05 -13.35
N LYS A 310 -18.95 23.08 -12.51
CA LYS A 310 -18.94 24.48 -12.93
C LYS A 310 -17.86 25.28 -12.21
N THR A 311 -17.32 26.30 -12.89
CA THR A 311 -16.52 27.34 -12.26
C THR A 311 -17.43 28.27 -11.47
N ILE A 312 -17.17 28.39 -10.16
CA ILE A 312 -17.95 29.23 -9.25
C ILE A 312 -17.27 30.56 -8.91
N GLY A 313 -15.98 30.69 -9.24
CA GLY A 313 -15.24 31.93 -9.11
C GLY A 313 -13.86 31.84 -9.73
N ASN A 314 -13.21 32.99 -9.91
CA ASN A 314 -11.84 33.08 -10.40
C ASN A 314 -11.08 34.14 -9.59
N ILE A 315 -10.20 33.68 -8.71
CA ILE A 315 -9.38 34.53 -7.85
C ILE A 315 -8.14 34.96 -8.65
N PRO A 316 -7.87 36.27 -8.80
CA PRO A 316 -6.63 36.71 -9.42
C PRO A 316 -5.43 36.33 -8.56
N VAL A 317 -4.43 35.70 -9.18
CA VAL A 317 -3.23 35.18 -8.49
C VAL A 317 -1.97 35.47 -9.30
N TYR A 318 -0.84 35.58 -8.60
CA TYR A 318 0.46 35.33 -9.23
C TYR A 318 0.65 33.81 -9.36
N SER A 319 1.11 33.33 -10.52
CA SER A 319 1.14 31.89 -10.80
C SER A 319 2.33 31.42 -11.63
N ASP A 320 3.48 32.07 -11.53
CA ASP A 320 4.72 31.48 -12.05
C ASP A 320 5.21 30.38 -11.10
N TYR A 321 6.00 29.43 -11.61
CA TYR A 321 6.57 28.34 -10.79
C TYR A 321 5.50 27.62 -9.92
N GLU A 322 5.76 27.43 -8.64
CA GLU A 322 4.87 26.75 -7.67
C GLU A 322 3.76 27.66 -7.13
N ASP A 323 3.78 28.96 -7.45
CA ASP A 323 2.79 29.92 -6.97
C ASP A 323 1.42 29.76 -7.61
N GLY A 324 0.41 30.31 -6.94
CA GLY A 324 -0.95 30.31 -7.45
C GLY A 324 -1.99 30.29 -6.34
N LEU A 325 -3.16 29.73 -6.67
CA LEU A 325 -4.18 29.33 -5.72
C LEU A 325 -3.87 27.91 -5.24
N LEU A 326 -3.44 27.77 -3.99
CA LEU A 326 -2.79 26.55 -3.48
C LEU A 326 -3.62 25.81 -2.43
N GLY A 327 -4.38 26.58 -1.64
CA GLY A 327 -5.13 26.09 -0.50
C GLY A 327 -6.62 26.32 -0.60
N LEU A 328 -7.41 25.36 -0.12
CA LEU A 328 -8.86 25.38 -0.08
C LEU A 328 -9.38 24.61 1.15
N THR A 329 -10.28 25.21 1.91
CA THR A 329 -11.12 24.46 2.85
C THR A 329 -12.47 25.12 3.05
N LEU A 330 -13.46 24.36 3.52
CA LEU A 330 -14.79 24.87 3.84
C LEU A 330 -14.89 25.14 5.35
N ASP A 331 -15.66 26.16 5.72
CA ASP A 331 -15.96 26.40 7.12
C ASP A 331 -16.66 25.17 7.76
N PRO A 332 -16.40 24.81 9.03
CA PRO A 332 -17.12 23.72 9.69
C PRO A 332 -18.65 23.90 9.72
N LYS A 333 -19.13 25.15 9.59
CA LYS A 333 -20.54 25.54 9.46
C LYS A 333 -20.91 25.97 8.04
N PHE A 334 -20.22 25.43 7.02
CA PHE A 334 -20.44 25.77 5.62
C PHE A 334 -21.92 25.72 5.21
N GLU A 335 -22.68 24.71 5.67
CA GLU A 335 -24.11 24.59 5.35
C GLU A 335 -24.97 25.77 5.84
N ASP A 336 -24.48 26.53 6.83
CA ASP A 336 -25.17 27.68 7.40
C ASP A 336 -24.64 29.01 6.87
N ASN A 337 -23.32 29.14 6.70
CA ASN A 337 -22.66 30.41 6.38
C ASN A 337 -22.12 30.51 4.94
N HIS A 338 -22.02 29.38 4.24
CA HIS A 338 -21.43 29.25 2.90
C HIS A 338 -20.02 29.89 2.78
N TRP A 339 -19.21 29.81 3.83
CA TRP A 339 -17.86 30.37 3.82
C TRP A 339 -16.83 29.39 3.30
N ILE A 340 -16.00 29.88 2.39
CA ILE A 340 -14.88 29.17 1.80
C ILE A 340 -13.58 29.91 2.13
N TYR A 341 -12.55 29.17 2.50
CA TYR A 341 -11.24 29.70 2.86
C TYR A 341 -10.23 29.25 1.82
N VAL A 342 -9.38 30.18 1.39
CA VAL A 342 -8.38 29.95 0.35
C VAL A 342 -7.03 30.54 0.74
N MET A 343 -5.97 29.92 0.23
CA MET A 343 -4.61 30.45 0.31
C MET A 343 -4.07 30.66 -1.11
N TYR A 344 -3.56 31.85 -1.40
CA TYR A 344 -3.06 32.19 -2.71
C TYR A 344 -1.93 33.22 -2.71
N SER A 345 -1.05 33.17 -3.72
CA SER A 345 -0.01 34.19 -3.98
C SER A 345 -0.65 35.45 -4.56
N ALA A 346 -0.43 36.60 -3.92
CA ALA A 346 -1.16 37.83 -4.28
C ALA A 346 -0.77 38.34 -5.68
N PRO A 347 -1.75 38.82 -6.49
CA PRO A 347 -1.51 39.19 -7.89
C PRO A 347 -0.69 40.49 -8.03
N ASP A 348 -0.88 41.44 -7.12
CA ASP A 348 -0.32 42.79 -7.19
C ASP A 348 0.83 43.03 -6.21
N ASN A 349 1.09 42.07 -5.32
CA ASN A 349 2.19 42.11 -4.38
C ASN A 349 2.82 40.73 -4.29
N LEU A 350 3.83 40.50 -5.12
CA LEU A 350 4.52 39.23 -5.20
C LEU A 350 4.98 38.77 -3.79
N TYR A 351 5.43 39.67 -2.93
CA TYR A 351 5.97 39.30 -1.62
C TYR A 351 4.95 38.88 -0.54
N GLU A 352 3.72 38.49 -0.90
CA GLU A 352 2.66 38.11 0.04
C GLU A 352 1.82 36.90 -0.42
N TYR A 353 1.70 35.91 0.46
CA TYR A 353 0.57 34.98 0.46
C TYR A 353 -0.61 35.60 1.22
N HIS A 354 -1.80 35.46 0.67
CA HIS A 354 -3.06 35.82 1.31
C HIS A 354 -3.81 34.57 1.77
N ILE A 355 -4.27 34.59 3.02
CA ILE A 355 -5.26 33.64 3.54
C ILE A 355 -6.56 34.40 3.65
N SER A 356 -7.49 34.09 2.76
CA SER A 356 -8.75 34.83 2.61
C SER A 356 -9.96 33.95 2.82
N ARG A 357 -11.04 34.57 3.31
CA ARG A 357 -12.38 33.99 3.35
C ARG A 357 -13.27 34.69 2.33
N PHE A 358 -14.05 33.92 1.58
CA PHE A 358 -15.13 34.39 0.72
C PHE A 358 -16.46 33.78 1.14
N THR A 359 -17.56 34.39 0.70
CA THR A 359 -18.92 33.88 0.88
C THR A 359 -19.49 33.44 -0.47
N LEU A 360 -20.17 32.31 -0.50
CA LEU A 360 -20.92 31.88 -1.68
C LEU A 360 -22.37 32.38 -1.61
N GLU A 361 -22.85 32.93 -2.73
CA GLU A 361 -24.22 33.40 -2.92
C GLU A 361 -24.82 32.85 -4.23
N ASN A 362 -26.14 33.00 -4.40
CA ASN A 362 -26.85 32.81 -5.68
C ASN A 362 -26.36 31.59 -6.50
N ASP A 363 -26.80 30.38 -6.13
CA ASP A 363 -26.36 29.11 -6.76
C ASP A 363 -24.84 28.84 -6.55
N TYR A 364 -24.36 29.15 -5.34
CA TYR A 364 -23.01 28.86 -4.86
C TYR A 364 -21.87 29.52 -5.66
N MET A 365 -22.14 30.67 -6.27
CA MET A 365 -21.12 31.52 -6.89
C MET A 365 -20.36 32.29 -5.80
N ILE A 366 -19.04 32.46 -5.95
CA ILE A 366 -18.25 33.31 -5.07
C ILE A 366 -18.67 34.77 -5.28
N ASP A 367 -19.09 35.45 -4.21
CA ASP A 367 -19.13 36.92 -4.21
C ASP A 367 -17.70 37.46 -4.02
N MET A 368 -17.08 37.89 -5.13
CA MET A 368 -15.72 38.45 -5.10
C MET A 368 -15.61 39.71 -4.23
N GLY A 369 -16.71 40.43 -4.00
CA GLY A 369 -16.75 41.59 -3.10
C GLY A 369 -16.77 41.23 -1.61
N SER A 370 -17.01 39.96 -1.28
CA SER A 370 -17.09 39.46 0.10
C SER A 370 -15.73 39.11 0.73
N GLU A 371 -14.63 39.32 0.01
CA GLU A 371 -13.30 38.93 0.46
C GLU A 371 -12.95 39.53 1.83
N ILE A 372 -12.51 38.67 2.73
CA ILE A 372 -11.81 39.05 3.95
C ILE A 372 -10.44 38.39 3.98
N ILE A 373 -9.39 39.19 3.89
CA ILE A 373 -8.01 38.73 4.11
C ILE A 373 -7.79 38.61 5.62
N LEU A 374 -7.70 37.38 6.11
CA LEU A 374 -7.51 37.07 7.53
C LEU A 374 -6.06 37.24 7.95
N LEU A 375 -5.14 36.78 7.10
CA LEU A 375 -3.71 36.79 7.37
C LEU A 375 -2.93 37.01 6.07
N LYS A 376 -1.88 37.81 6.17
CA LYS A 376 -0.87 38.00 5.13
C LYS A 376 0.45 37.43 5.62
N VAL A 377 1.09 36.61 4.80
CA VAL A 377 2.40 36.03 5.09
C VAL A 377 3.39 36.53 4.05
N HIS A 378 4.53 37.03 4.52
CA HIS A 378 5.58 37.49 3.61
C HIS A 378 6.19 36.33 2.83
N GLU A 379 6.52 36.57 1.57
CA GLU A 379 7.21 35.69 0.62
C GLU A 379 8.43 36.41 0.02
N GLU A 380 9.48 35.68 -0.34
CA GLU A 380 10.63 36.15 -1.12
C GLU A 380 10.65 35.48 -2.52
N HIS A 381 10.76 36.29 -3.57
CA HIS A 381 10.56 35.84 -4.96
C HIS A 381 11.83 35.55 -5.77
N SER A 382 13.02 35.75 -5.20
CA SER A 382 14.27 35.71 -5.99
C SER A 382 14.47 34.37 -6.70
N GLU A 383 14.07 33.27 -6.05
CA GLU A 383 14.08 31.90 -6.59
C GLU A 383 12.95 31.07 -5.93
N SER A 384 11.71 31.18 -6.42
CA SER A 384 10.53 30.51 -5.85
C SER A 384 10.72 28.99 -5.76
N ASN A 385 10.75 28.44 -4.55
CA ASN A 385 10.57 27.03 -4.25
C ASN A 385 9.87 26.92 -2.89
N HIS A 386 9.10 25.85 -2.67
CA HIS A 386 8.51 25.47 -1.38
C HIS A 386 7.47 26.48 -0.87
N THR A 387 6.37 26.62 -1.62
CA THR A 387 5.25 27.48 -1.22
C THR A 387 4.41 26.88 -0.08
N GLY A 388 4.43 25.55 0.09
CA GLY A 388 3.46 24.85 0.96
C GLY A 388 2.08 24.87 0.32
N GLY A 389 1.02 25.24 1.05
CA GLY A 389 -0.26 25.57 0.41
C GLY A 389 -1.52 25.10 1.09
N SER A 390 -1.47 24.14 2.00
CA SER A 390 -2.67 23.41 2.44
C SER A 390 -3.39 24.06 3.61
N LEU A 391 -4.73 24.00 3.59
CA LEU A 391 -5.63 24.49 4.63
C LEU A 391 -6.51 23.38 5.20
N ALA A 392 -6.66 23.31 6.52
CA ALA A 392 -7.56 22.35 7.15
C ALA A 392 -8.13 22.88 8.48
N PHE A 393 -9.38 22.54 8.77
CA PHE A 393 -10.00 22.84 10.06
C PHE A 393 -9.91 21.66 11.02
N ASP A 394 -9.69 21.94 12.31
CA ASP A 394 -9.99 20.96 13.37
C ASP A 394 -11.47 20.98 13.78
N SER A 395 -11.86 20.00 14.58
CA SER A 395 -13.22 19.88 15.13
C SER A 395 -13.60 20.97 16.14
N LYS A 396 -12.69 21.89 16.46
CA LYS A 396 -12.91 23.05 17.34
C LYS A 396 -13.01 24.36 16.54
N GLY A 397 -12.94 24.30 15.21
CA GLY A 397 -13.01 25.48 14.34
C GLY A 397 -11.70 26.26 14.25
N ASN A 398 -10.56 25.65 14.61
CA ASN A 398 -9.26 26.26 14.36
C ASN A 398 -8.79 25.92 12.95
N LEU A 399 -8.36 26.94 12.21
CA LEU A 399 -7.79 26.83 10.88
C LEU A 399 -6.28 26.58 10.98
N PHE A 400 -5.83 25.48 10.39
CA PHE A 400 -4.43 25.15 10.18
C PHE A 400 -4.00 25.62 8.78
N ILE A 401 -2.81 26.21 8.69
CA ILE A 401 -2.30 26.85 7.47
C ILE A 401 -0.85 26.41 7.28
N ALA A 402 -0.56 25.69 6.20
CA ALA A 402 0.78 25.18 5.92
C ALA A 402 1.54 26.11 4.97
N ILE A 403 2.66 26.66 5.44
CA ILE A 403 3.49 27.61 4.68
C ILE A 403 4.91 27.05 4.57
N GLY A 404 5.41 26.90 3.34
CA GLY A 404 6.76 26.43 3.11
C GLY A 404 7.84 27.47 3.45
N ASP A 405 9.10 27.06 3.43
CA ASP A 405 10.23 27.84 3.92
C ASP A 405 10.78 28.86 2.94
N ASN A 406 10.35 28.77 1.68
CA ASN A 406 10.75 29.65 0.60
C ASN A 406 12.28 29.76 0.48
N THR A 407 12.97 28.61 0.55
CA THR A 407 14.44 28.51 0.54
C THR A 407 14.94 27.50 -0.49
N ASN A 408 15.90 27.90 -1.31
CA ASN A 408 16.55 27.04 -2.28
C ASN A 408 17.59 26.11 -1.60
N PRO A 409 17.48 24.77 -1.72
CA PRO A 409 18.44 23.81 -1.14
C PRO A 409 19.70 23.58 -2.01
N PHE A 410 19.72 24.13 -3.23
CA PHE A 410 20.76 23.90 -4.23
C PHE A 410 21.90 24.94 -4.13
N GLY A 411 22.78 24.98 -5.12
CA GLY A 411 23.97 25.83 -5.09
C GLY A 411 25.06 25.25 -4.20
N ASP A 412 25.64 26.09 -3.34
CA ASP A 412 26.80 25.74 -2.50
C ASP A 412 26.44 24.77 -1.35
N ALA A 413 25.15 24.66 -1.00
CA ALA A 413 24.64 23.66 -0.07
C ALA A 413 24.52 22.26 -0.70
N HIS A 414 24.61 22.13 -2.03
CA HIS A 414 24.63 20.83 -2.74
C HIS A 414 23.50 19.85 -2.36
N GLY A 415 22.31 20.35 -2.01
CA GLY A 415 21.17 19.54 -1.59
C GLY A 415 21.19 19.11 -0.11
N TYR A 416 22.11 19.61 0.71
CA TYR A 416 22.06 19.51 2.18
C TYR A 416 21.29 20.70 2.77
N ALA A 417 21.43 20.96 4.08
CA ALA A 417 20.78 22.09 4.74
C ALA A 417 21.23 23.45 4.14
N PRO A 418 20.31 24.27 3.58
CA PRO A 418 20.61 25.61 3.13
C PRO A 418 20.67 26.56 4.33
N ILE A 419 21.88 26.77 4.86
CA ILE A 419 22.15 27.62 6.03
C ILE A 419 23.22 28.68 5.72
N ASP A 420 23.16 29.27 4.52
CA ASP A 420 24.19 30.17 4.00
C ASP A 420 24.03 31.63 4.48
N GLU A 421 24.87 32.02 5.44
CA GLU A 421 24.81 33.32 6.10
C GLU A 421 25.46 34.46 5.27
N ARG A 422 26.01 34.18 4.08
CA ARG A 422 26.64 35.21 3.24
C ARG A 422 25.61 36.25 2.77
N PRO A 423 25.92 37.56 2.78
CA PRO A 423 24.93 38.62 2.54
C PRO A 423 24.16 38.51 1.22
N ASP A 424 24.82 38.05 0.15
CA ASP A 424 24.28 37.87 -1.21
C ASP A 424 23.56 36.52 -1.44
N ARG A 425 23.39 35.73 -0.38
CA ARG A 425 22.81 34.37 -0.43
C ARG A 425 21.56 34.24 0.45
N ILE A 426 20.67 35.24 0.39
CA ILE A 426 19.46 35.26 1.23
C ILE A 426 18.53 34.07 0.99
N ASP A 427 18.33 33.69 -0.27
CA ASP A 427 17.44 32.59 -0.66
C ASP A 427 17.98 31.19 -0.29
N PHE A 428 19.20 31.12 0.25
CA PHE A 428 19.89 29.87 0.60
C PHE A 428 20.07 29.71 2.13
N ASP A 429 19.23 30.39 2.92
CA ASP A 429 19.30 30.39 4.38
C ASP A 429 17.94 30.14 5.05
N ALA A 430 17.56 28.88 5.21
CA ALA A 430 16.32 28.47 5.87
C ALA A 430 16.31 28.80 7.38
N GLN A 431 17.43 29.28 7.94
CA GLN A 431 17.46 29.78 9.31
C GLN A 431 16.68 31.08 9.46
N ARG A 432 16.49 31.85 8.37
CA ARG A 432 15.70 33.09 8.37
C ARG A 432 14.20 32.85 8.44
N SER A 433 13.74 31.69 7.97
CA SER A 433 12.35 31.26 7.89
C SER A 433 12.08 30.11 8.88
N SER A 434 12.29 28.85 8.49
CA SER A 434 11.96 27.65 9.29
C SER A 434 12.51 27.69 10.71
N GLY A 435 13.79 28.07 10.85
CA GLY A 435 14.47 28.19 12.14
C GLY A 435 14.20 29.50 12.90
N ASN A 436 13.50 30.46 12.31
CA ASN A 436 13.21 31.75 12.94
C ASN A 436 11.83 31.73 13.60
N THR A 437 11.79 31.95 14.91
CA THR A 437 10.53 31.95 15.67
C THR A 437 9.66 33.19 15.40
N ASN A 438 10.22 34.22 14.77
CA ASN A 438 9.54 35.47 14.42
C ASN A 438 9.24 35.58 12.92
N ASP A 439 9.23 34.46 12.20
CA ASP A 439 8.80 34.35 10.79
C ASP A 439 7.68 33.30 10.68
N LEU A 440 6.76 33.47 9.72
CA LEU A 440 5.62 32.58 9.50
C LEU A 440 5.89 31.52 8.42
N ARG A 441 7.00 31.63 7.68
CA ARG A 441 7.43 30.65 6.67
C ARG A 441 8.13 29.45 7.30
N GLY A 442 8.00 28.29 6.67
CA GLY A 442 8.50 27.01 7.18
C GLY A 442 7.81 26.64 8.49
N LYS A 443 6.48 26.84 8.53
CA LYS A 443 5.60 26.63 9.70
C LYS A 443 4.29 25.99 9.26
N ILE A 444 3.61 25.37 10.22
CA ILE A 444 2.15 25.20 10.15
C ILE A 444 1.54 26.07 11.25
N LEU A 445 0.73 27.03 10.84
CA LEU A 445 0.08 28.00 11.71
C LEU A 445 -1.26 27.44 12.19
N ARG A 446 -1.75 27.95 13.31
CA ARG A 446 -3.09 27.63 13.83
C ARG A 446 -3.75 28.88 14.39
N ILE A 447 -4.84 29.32 13.78
CA ILE A 447 -5.65 30.47 14.17
C ILE A 447 -7.11 30.06 14.34
N HIS A 448 -7.93 30.88 15.01
CA HIS A 448 -9.38 30.70 15.05
C HIS A 448 -10.06 31.87 14.33
N PRO A 449 -10.56 31.67 13.10
CA PRO A 449 -11.26 32.73 12.37
C PRO A 449 -12.53 33.19 13.09
N GLU A 450 -12.76 34.49 13.13
CA GLU A 450 -13.94 35.10 13.75
C GLU A 450 -14.93 35.60 12.69
N PRO A 451 -16.24 35.61 12.98
CA PRO A 451 -17.26 36.05 12.02
C PRO A 451 -17.05 37.46 11.45
N ASN A 452 -16.50 38.36 12.27
CA ASN A 452 -16.22 39.75 11.90
C ASN A 452 -14.99 39.91 10.97
N GLY A 453 -14.33 38.82 10.58
CA GLY A 453 -13.16 38.84 9.72
C GLY A 453 -11.83 39.03 10.44
N SER A 454 -11.82 39.03 11.78
CA SER A 454 -10.58 38.91 12.55
C SER A 454 -10.24 37.44 12.85
N TYR A 455 -9.18 37.18 13.59
CA TYR A 455 -8.91 35.86 14.16
C TYR A 455 -8.41 36.00 15.61
N THR A 456 -8.59 34.93 16.39
CA THR A 456 -7.98 34.78 17.71
C THR A 456 -6.88 33.72 17.70
N ILE A 457 -6.02 33.74 18.71
CA ILE A 457 -4.94 32.75 18.87
C ILE A 457 -5.42 31.60 19.78
N PRO A 458 -5.53 30.37 19.28
CA PRO A 458 -5.92 29.21 20.07
C PRO A 458 -4.89 28.90 21.17
N THR A 459 -5.38 28.47 22.33
CA THR A 459 -4.51 28.00 23.42
C THR A 459 -3.73 26.75 23.01
N GLY A 460 -2.46 26.68 23.38
CA GLY A 460 -1.58 25.53 23.06
C GLY A 460 -0.80 25.66 21.75
N ASN A 461 -0.78 26.85 21.13
CA ASN A 461 0.22 27.19 20.12
C ASN A 461 1.62 27.21 20.76
N LEU A 462 2.66 27.09 19.92
CA LEU A 462 4.04 26.89 20.38
C LEU A 462 4.56 28.10 21.16
N PHE A 463 4.18 29.31 20.75
CA PHE A 463 4.60 30.55 21.40
C PHE A 463 3.42 31.28 22.05
N PRO A 464 3.58 31.77 23.30
CA PRO A 464 2.58 32.58 23.96
C PRO A 464 2.47 33.96 23.31
N THR A 465 1.32 34.63 23.48
CA THR A 465 1.08 35.99 22.98
C THR A 465 1.93 37.07 23.66
N LYS A 466 2.59 36.77 24.78
CA LYS A 466 3.45 37.68 25.54
C LYS A 466 4.66 36.96 26.14
N GLY A 467 5.79 37.65 26.26
CA GLY A 467 6.94 37.25 27.09
C GLY A 467 8.02 36.39 26.42
N ILE A 468 7.76 35.81 25.24
CA ILE A 468 8.76 35.06 24.45
C ILE A 468 8.85 35.68 23.05
N LYS A 469 10.06 35.73 22.49
CA LYS A 469 10.28 36.15 21.10
C LYS A 469 9.82 35.03 20.17
N GLY A 470 8.57 35.07 19.75
CA GLY A 470 8.01 34.19 18.73
C GLY A 470 6.60 34.61 18.33
N LYS A 471 6.20 34.27 17.11
CA LYS A 471 4.87 34.58 16.58
C LYS A 471 3.82 33.63 17.15
N PRO A 472 2.74 34.13 17.78
CA PRO A 472 1.78 33.30 18.49
C PRO A 472 0.89 32.45 17.59
N GLU A 473 0.87 32.70 16.27
CA GLU A 473 0.17 31.90 15.27
C GLU A 473 0.82 30.52 15.05
N ILE A 474 2.11 30.37 15.39
CA ILE A 474 2.89 29.16 15.11
C ILE A 474 2.43 28.00 16.00
N TYR A 475 1.96 26.92 15.37
CA TYR A 475 1.67 25.65 16.04
C TYR A 475 2.80 24.64 15.84
N VAL A 476 3.26 24.51 14.59
CA VAL A 476 4.44 23.73 14.20
C VAL A 476 5.49 24.68 13.65
N MET A 477 6.74 24.52 14.07
CA MET A 477 7.89 25.16 13.43
C MET A 477 8.89 24.14 12.90
N GLY A 478 9.77 24.60 12.01
CA GLY A 478 10.84 23.77 11.48
C GLY A 478 10.34 22.78 10.43
N THR A 479 9.48 23.24 9.52
CA THR A 479 9.12 22.52 8.29
C THR A 479 9.85 23.11 7.09
N ARG A 480 10.05 22.32 6.03
CA ARG A 480 10.68 22.76 4.77
C ARG A 480 9.61 23.11 3.73
N ASN A 481 8.89 22.09 3.27
CA ASN A 481 7.80 22.20 2.32
C ASN A 481 6.66 21.29 2.78
N SER A 482 5.97 21.71 3.85
CA SER A 482 4.78 21.04 4.37
C SER A 482 3.60 21.22 3.39
N PHE A 483 3.59 20.42 2.33
CA PHE A 483 2.79 20.72 1.14
C PHE A 483 1.31 20.35 1.32
N ARG A 484 1.00 19.16 1.83
CA ARG A 484 -0.37 18.72 2.14
C ARG A 484 -0.51 18.28 3.58
N ILE A 485 -1.52 18.86 4.25
CA ILE A 485 -1.83 18.59 5.65
C ILE A 485 -3.18 17.88 5.77
N SER A 486 -3.35 17.14 6.85
CA SER A 486 -4.64 16.61 7.25
C SER A 486 -4.80 16.72 8.77
N VAL A 487 -6.00 17.06 9.21
CA VAL A 487 -6.34 17.15 10.63
C VAL A 487 -7.39 16.11 10.94
N ASP A 488 -7.09 15.20 11.88
CA ASP A 488 -8.02 14.17 12.28
C ASP A 488 -9.25 14.80 12.98
N PRO A 489 -10.48 14.67 12.44
CA PRO A 489 -11.66 15.27 13.03
C PRO A 489 -12.01 14.71 14.41
N LYS A 490 -11.51 13.51 14.78
CA LYS A 490 -11.78 12.91 16.11
C LYS A 490 -10.81 13.37 17.18
N THR A 491 -9.53 13.52 16.85
CA THR A 491 -8.47 13.82 17.84
C THR A 491 -7.93 15.25 17.74
N SER A 492 -8.19 15.95 16.63
CA SER A 492 -7.53 17.21 16.23
C SER A 492 -6.00 17.09 16.09
N TRP A 493 -5.48 15.88 15.91
CA TRP A 493 -4.06 15.68 15.59
C TRP A 493 -3.79 16.08 14.14
N LEU A 494 -2.65 16.72 13.93
CA LEU A 494 -2.20 17.20 12.64
C LEU A 494 -1.20 16.21 12.03
N TYR A 495 -1.35 15.95 10.75
CA TYR A 495 -0.44 15.15 9.93
C TYR A 495 -0.05 15.93 8.68
N TRP A 496 1.16 15.75 8.20
CA TRP A 496 1.61 16.38 6.95
C TRP A 496 2.74 15.59 6.31
N GLY A 497 2.86 15.73 4.99
CA GLY A 497 4.09 15.40 4.30
C GLY A 497 5.00 16.62 4.22
N ASP A 498 6.29 16.42 4.47
CA ASP A 498 7.33 17.44 4.33
C ASP A 498 8.36 16.97 3.29
N VAL A 499 8.50 17.71 2.20
CA VAL A 499 9.46 17.38 1.14
C VAL A 499 10.83 17.85 1.58
N GLY A 500 11.77 16.93 1.71
CA GLY A 500 13.12 17.20 2.23
C GLY A 500 14.12 17.66 1.17
N PRO A 501 15.39 17.87 1.56
CA PRO A 501 16.42 18.35 0.65
C PRO A 501 16.96 17.21 -0.26
N ASP A 502 17.68 17.53 -1.33
CA ASP A 502 17.96 16.58 -2.42
C ASP A 502 19.28 15.79 -2.32
N ALA A 503 20.05 15.92 -1.23
CA ALA A 503 21.32 15.20 -1.08
C ALA A 503 21.11 13.68 -1.17
N GLY A 504 21.74 13.03 -2.16
CA GLY A 504 21.56 11.60 -2.43
C GLY A 504 22.37 10.65 -1.53
N LYS A 505 23.36 11.16 -0.78
CA LYS A 505 24.24 10.39 0.10
C LYS A 505 24.68 11.23 1.30
N ASP A 506 25.14 10.57 2.35
CA ASP A 506 25.72 11.26 3.52
C ASP A 506 27.08 11.88 3.14
N SER A 507 27.46 12.96 3.82
CA SER A 507 28.77 13.62 3.67
C SER A 507 29.23 14.32 4.95
N VAL A 508 30.34 15.04 4.87
CA VAL A 508 30.84 15.89 5.97
C VAL A 508 29.90 17.05 6.31
N GLN A 509 29.02 17.48 5.39
CA GLN A 509 28.00 18.51 5.69
C GLN A 509 26.82 17.93 6.50
N GLY A 510 26.66 16.61 6.53
CA GLY A 510 25.60 15.94 7.26
C GLY A 510 24.99 14.78 6.49
N THR A 511 23.77 14.40 6.88
CA THR A 511 23.08 13.26 6.29
C THR A 511 22.54 13.54 4.88
N ARG A 512 22.29 12.49 4.10
CA ARG A 512 21.45 12.53 2.90
C ARG A 512 20.06 13.09 3.23
N GLY A 513 19.35 13.61 2.24
CA GLY A 513 18.00 14.11 2.47
C GLY A 513 16.99 12.99 2.70
N TYR A 514 15.85 13.33 3.31
CA TYR A 514 14.70 12.47 3.56
C TYR A 514 13.42 13.25 3.33
N ASP A 515 12.43 12.65 2.68
CA ASP A 515 11.07 13.14 2.83
C ASP A 515 10.47 12.54 4.10
N GLU A 516 9.51 13.25 4.68
CA GLU A 516 8.93 12.92 5.97
C GLU A 516 7.40 12.90 5.90
N ILE A 517 6.79 11.93 6.58
CA ILE A 517 5.44 12.08 7.10
C ILE A 517 5.58 12.41 8.57
N ASN A 518 4.91 13.47 9.00
CA ASN A 518 5.00 14.00 10.35
C ASN A 518 3.64 13.94 11.06
N GLN A 519 3.69 13.93 12.40
CA GLN A 519 2.52 13.92 13.28
C GLN A 519 2.73 14.92 14.42
N ALA A 520 1.74 15.77 14.67
CA ALA A 520 1.70 16.67 15.81
C ALA A 520 0.43 16.45 16.63
N GLN A 521 0.56 15.68 17.71
CA GLN A 521 -0.45 15.57 18.77
C GLN A 521 -0.52 16.84 19.64
N ALA A 522 0.55 17.65 19.61
CA ALA A 522 0.68 18.96 20.25
C ALA A 522 1.72 19.80 19.49
N ALA A 523 1.68 21.12 19.69
CA ALA A 523 2.63 22.08 19.13
C ALA A 523 4.11 21.65 19.35
N GLY A 524 5.00 22.03 18.43
CA GLY A 524 6.42 21.66 18.53
C GLY A 524 7.31 22.18 17.41
N ASN A 525 8.61 21.99 17.59
CA ASN A 525 9.64 22.19 16.58
C ASN A 525 9.99 20.84 15.95
N PHE A 526 9.94 20.74 14.62
CA PHE A 526 10.19 19.52 13.84
C PHE A 526 11.53 19.57 13.07
N GLY A 527 12.37 20.54 13.41
CA GLY A 527 13.83 20.41 13.27
C GLY A 527 14.45 21.06 12.04
N TRP A 528 13.74 21.22 10.93
CA TRP A 528 14.31 21.87 9.74
C TRP A 528 14.70 23.34 10.04
N PRO A 529 15.87 23.84 9.58
CA PRO A 529 16.83 23.21 8.67
C PRO A 529 17.97 22.42 9.32
N TYR A 530 17.93 22.23 10.63
CA TYR A 530 19.06 21.65 11.37
C TYR A 530 19.01 20.11 11.43
N PHE A 531 17.82 19.54 11.27
CA PHE A 531 17.58 18.10 11.35
C PHE A 531 16.61 17.64 10.25
N VAL A 532 16.72 16.35 9.90
CA VAL A 532 15.76 15.60 9.08
C VAL A 532 15.58 14.18 9.64
N GLY A 533 14.51 13.50 9.23
CA GLY A 533 14.14 12.16 9.66
C GLY A 533 14.02 12.04 11.17
N ASN A 534 14.65 11.03 11.76
CA ASN A 534 14.66 10.81 13.20
C ASN A 534 15.64 11.75 13.96
N ASN A 535 15.57 13.06 13.72
CA ASN A 535 16.51 14.06 14.22
C ASN A 535 17.96 13.85 13.77
N LYS A 536 18.18 13.37 12.53
CA LYS A 536 19.52 13.30 11.94
C LYS A 536 20.03 14.71 11.71
N ALA A 537 21.09 15.09 12.43
CA ALA A 537 21.63 16.44 12.41
C ALA A 537 22.51 16.70 11.18
N PHE A 538 22.42 17.92 10.66
CA PHE A 538 23.45 18.48 9.79
C PHE A 538 24.59 19.09 10.62
N ASN A 539 25.72 19.33 9.96
CA ASN A 539 26.84 20.06 10.54
C ASN A 539 26.65 21.56 10.29
N LYS A 540 27.20 22.39 11.18
CA LYS A 540 27.37 23.81 10.88
C LYS A 540 28.35 23.97 9.72
N VAL A 541 28.00 24.80 8.74
CA VAL A 541 28.85 25.10 7.59
C VAL A 541 29.08 26.60 7.53
N ASP A 542 30.35 27.02 7.56
CA ASP A 542 30.71 28.37 7.15
C ASP A 542 30.93 28.36 5.64
N PHE A 543 29.94 28.84 4.88
CA PHE A 543 29.98 28.85 3.42
C PHE A 543 30.98 29.84 2.83
N ALA A 544 31.50 30.80 3.60
CA ALA A 544 32.53 31.72 3.12
C ALA A 544 33.92 31.05 3.13
N SER A 545 34.20 30.24 4.16
CA SER A 545 35.49 29.54 4.30
C SER A 545 35.46 28.08 3.85
N GLY A 546 34.28 27.48 3.75
CA GLY A 546 34.08 26.04 3.53
C GLY A 546 34.30 25.18 4.79
N ASN A 547 34.50 25.80 5.96
CA ASN A 547 34.77 25.08 7.20
C ASN A 547 33.52 24.35 7.70
N ILE A 548 33.72 23.09 8.10
CA ILE A 548 32.70 22.24 8.70
C ILE A 548 32.87 22.26 10.23
N GLY A 549 31.84 22.72 10.92
CA GLY A 549 31.77 22.77 12.38
C GLY A 549 31.06 21.57 13.00
N GLU A 550 30.68 21.72 14.28
CA GLU A 550 29.94 20.70 15.03
C GLU A 550 28.51 20.52 14.52
N THR A 551 27.93 19.35 14.81
CA THR A 551 26.52 19.05 14.57
C THR A 551 25.61 19.86 15.48
N PHE A 552 24.40 20.17 15.01
CA PHE A 552 23.37 20.78 15.83
C PHE A 552 22.85 19.80 16.90
N LYS A 553 22.37 20.33 18.03
CA LYS A 553 21.84 19.56 19.17
C LYS A 553 20.32 19.65 19.22
N ALA A 554 19.63 18.51 19.22
CA ALA A 554 18.18 18.46 19.11
C ALA A 554 17.46 19.02 20.35
N GLU A 555 18.08 18.94 21.53
CA GLU A 555 17.46 19.33 22.80
C GLU A 555 17.35 20.85 22.98
N ALA A 556 18.22 21.60 22.31
CA ALA A 556 18.23 23.06 22.32
C ALA A 556 18.95 23.59 21.06
N PRO A 557 18.32 23.49 19.88
CA PRO A 557 18.93 23.97 18.64
C PRO A 557 19.22 25.46 18.72
N VAL A 558 20.33 25.90 18.13
CA VAL A 558 20.76 27.30 18.18
C VAL A 558 20.72 27.89 16.77
N ASN A 559 19.85 28.88 16.57
CA ASN A 559 19.82 29.68 15.36
C ASN A 559 20.65 30.96 15.57
N SER A 560 21.92 30.89 15.14
CA SER A 560 22.87 32.00 15.19
C SER A 560 22.91 32.84 13.91
N SER A 561 22.03 32.59 12.94
CA SER A 561 22.02 33.32 11.67
C SER A 561 21.92 34.83 11.93
N PRO A 562 22.69 35.66 11.20
CA PRO A 562 22.55 37.12 11.26
C PRO A 562 21.15 37.60 10.82
N ARG A 563 20.36 36.73 10.18
CA ARG A 563 18.98 37.00 9.74
C ARG A 563 17.91 36.57 10.74
N ASN A 564 18.29 35.92 11.85
CA ASN A 564 17.34 35.52 12.88
C ASN A 564 16.84 36.75 13.67
N THR A 565 15.54 37.03 13.59
CA THR A 565 14.90 38.11 14.36
C THR A 565 14.12 37.59 15.58
N GLY A 566 14.05 36.27 15.76
CA GLY A 566 13.33 35.60 16.82
C GLY A 566 14.20 35.21 18.02
N SER A 567 13.88 34.05 18.59
CA SER A 567 14.66 33.43 19.67
C SER A 567 15.89 32.74 19.09
N MET A 568 17.04 32.90 19.75
CA MET A 568 18.28 32.25 19.36
C MET A 568 18.31 30.77 19.78
N ILE A 569 17.76 30.46 20.95
CA ILE A 569 17.61 29.08 21.45
C ILE A 569 16.19 28.63 21.09
N LEU A 570 16.10 27.59 20.27
CA LEU A 570 14.84 27.05 19.77
C LEU A 570 14.28 25.99 20.71
N PRO A 571 12.95 25.73 20.67
CA PRO A 571 12.38 24.56 21.32
C PRO A 571 13.05 23.26 20.83
N PRO A 572 13.07 22.20 21.66
CA PRO A 572 13.62 20.92 21.26
C PRO A 572 13.01 20.40 19.96
N ALA A 573 13.85 19.87 19.06
CA ALA A 573 13.42 19.24 17.82
C ALA A 573 12.80 17.87 18.09
N LYS A 574 11.62 17.63 17.50
CA LYS A 574 10.91 16.36 17.52
C LYS A 574 11.27 15.56 16.26
N PRO A 575 11.49 14.24 16.37
CA PRO A 575 11.77 13.40 15.22
C PRO A 575 10.53 13.24 14.33
N ALA A 576 10.78 12.99 13.04
CA ALA A 576 9.73 12.64 12.09
C ALA A 576 9.02 11.33 12.45
N PHE A 577 7.75 11.23 12.09
CA PHE A 577 6.93 10.05 12.36
C PHE A 577 7.29 8.88 11.42
N ILE A 578 7.45 9.15 10.13
CA ILE A 578 7.97 8.24 9.09
C ILE A 578 8.90 9.05 8.19
N TYR A 579 10.01 8.47 7.73
CA TYR A 579 10.97 9.19 6.89
C TYR A 579 11.69 8.26 5.91
N TYR A 580 11.99 8.74 4.70
CA TYR A 580 12.61 7.88 3.68
C TYR A 580 13.51 8.59 2.66
N PRO A 581 14.64 7.96 2.28
CA PRO A 581 15.58 8.51 1.32
C PRO A 581 15.12 8.29 -0.15
N TYR A 582 15.89 8.79 -1.13
CA TYR A 582 15.77 8.34 -2.53
C TYR A 582 16.08 6.85 -2.68
N ALA A 583 17.06 6.36 -1.91
CA ALA A 583 17.39 4.94 -1.84
C ALA A 583 16.27 4.15 -1.14
N LYS A 584 16.35 2.82 -1.17
CA LYS A 584 15.50 1.96 -0.36
C LYS A 584 15.63 2.34 1.12
N SER A 585 14.51 2.45 1.81
CA SER A 585 14.50 2.64 3.26
C SER A 585 14.69 1.29 3.96
N ASP A 586 15.63 1.23 4.90
CA ASP A 586 15.85 0.05 5.74
C ASP A 586 14.75 -0.11 6.80
N GLU A 587 14.20 1.02 7.28
CA GLU A 587 13.18 1.05 8.34
C GLU A 587 11.75 0.95 7.78
N PHE A 588 11.50 1.56 6.62
CA PHE A 588 10.16 1.67 6.01
C PHE A 588 10.17 1.12 4.59
N SER A 589 10.39 -0.19 4.43
CA SER A 589 10.61 -0.82 3.12
C SER A 589 9.48 -0.59 2.10
N LEU A 590 8.22 -0.46 2.54
CA LEU A 590 7.04 -0.27 1.68
C LEU A 590 6.99 1.07 0.95
N VAL A 591 7.74 2.10 1.40
CA VAL A 591 7.79 3.41 0.73
C VAL A 591 8.53 3.35 -0.62
N GLY A 592 9.25 2.27 -0.88
CA GLY A 592 10.00 2.06 -2.12
C GLY A 592 11.26 2.92 -2.23
N GLN A 593 11.69 3.18 -3.47
CA GLN A 593 12.87 3.99 -3.83
C GLN A 593 12.59 4.80 -5.09
N GLY A 594 13.40 5.83 -5.36
CA GLY A 594 13.27 6.74 -6.51
C GLY A 594 12.99 8.18 -6.06
N GLY A 595 12.54 9.04 -6.98
CA GLY A 595 12.06 10.39 -6.64
C GLY A 595 11.01 10.35 -5.54
N ARG A 596 10.87 11.40 -4.75
CA ARG A 596 10.03 11.43 -3.55
C ARG A 596 9.32 12.77 -3.41
N THR A 597 8.10 12.72 -2.94
CA THR A 597 7.31 13.89 -2.53
C THR A 597 6.23 13.39 -1.57
N ALA A 598 6.56 13.34 -0.28
CA ALA A 598 5.66 12.87 0.76
C ALA A 598 4.46 13.81 0.96
N MET A 599 3.27 13.21 1.13
CA MET A 599 2.02 13.91 1.47
C MET A 599 1.21 13.06 2.46
N ALA A 600 0.46 13.74 3.35
CA ALA A 600 -0.42 13.08 4.30
C ALA A 600 -1.88 13.39 3.95
N GLY A 601 -2.70 12.34 3.93
CA GLY A 601 -4.13 12.41 3.71
C GLY A 601 -4.93 12.11 4.98
N PRO A 602 -6.23 11.78 4.85
CA PRO A 602 -7.13 11.68 5.97
C PRO A 602 -6.94 10.41 6.80
N ILE A 603 -7.43 10.47 8.04
CA ILE A 603 -7.57 9.32 8.92
C ILE A 603 -9.00 8.81 8.77
N TYR A 604 -9.15 7.54 8.39
CA TYR A 604 -10.47 6.94 8.25
C TYR A 604 -11.03 6.49 9.60
N HIS A 605 -12.21 6.97 9.97
CA HIS A 605 -12.95 6.48 11.13
C HIS A 605 -14.22 5.79 10.66
N TYR A 606 -14.28 4.47 10.86
CA TYR A 606 -15.43 3.68 10.45
C TYR A 606 -16.65 4.01 11.31
N ASP A 607 -17.71 4.49 10.68
CA ASP A 607 -19.01 4.67 11.33
C ASP A 607 -19.95 3.50 10.98
N PRO A 608 -20.29 2.63 11.96
CA PRO A 608 -21.26 1.56 11.74
C PRO A 608 -22.67 2.10 11.43
N ASN A 609 -23.02 3.31 11.87
CA ASN A 609 -24.34 3.90 11.70
C ASN A 609 -24.51 4.64 10.38
N LEU A 610 -23.41 4.98 9.70
CA LEU A 610 -23.45 5.62 8.38
C LEU A 610 -24.14 4.70 7.37
N LYS A 611 -25.27 5.15 6.83
CA LYS A 611 -26.03 4.47 5.79
C LYS A 611 -25.42 4.77 4.42
N SER A 612 -24.37 4.03 4.10
CA SER A 612 -23.68 4.10 2.81
C SER A 612 -23.24 2.71 2.38
N ASN A 613 -23.50 2.37 1.12
CA ASN A 613 -23.10 1.11 0.50
C ASN A 613 -21.71 1.17 -0.14
N VAL A 614 -21.07 2.35 -0.12
CA VAL A 614 -19.79 2.62 -0.78
C VAL A 614 -18.67 2.97 0.21
N LYS A 615 -18.99 3.02 1.51
CA LYS A 615 -18.02 3.38 2.55
C LYS A 615 -16.90 2.35 2.66
N LEU A 616 -15.69 2.82 2.95
CA LEU A 616 -14.55 1.94 3.19
C LEU A 616 -14.86 0.91 4.31
N PRO A 617 -14.29 -0.30 4.25
CA PRO A 617 -14.55 -1.32 5.24
C PRO A 617 -13.95 -0.95 6.60
N LYS A 618 -14.54 -1.48 7.68
CA LYS A 618 -14.01 -1.37 9.06
C LYS A 618 -12.54 -1.77 9.17
N TYR A 619 -12.04 -2.59 8.25
CA TYR A 619 -10.63 -2.91 8.15
C TYR A 619 -9.73 -1.66 8.23
N TYR A 620 -10.07 -0.56 7.55
CA TYR A 620 -9.25 0.67 7.54
C TYR A 620 -9.53 1.62 8.70
N ASP A 621 -10.38 1.23 9.66
CA ASP A 621 -10.68 2.07 10.82
C ASP A 621 -9.38 2.50 11.54
N LYS A 622 -9.31 3.80 11.84
CA LYS A 622 -8.15 4.54 12.39
C LYS A 622 -6.88 4.49 11.54
N GLY A 623 -6.98 4.08 10.29
CA GLY A 623 -5.86 4.09 9.35
C GLY A 623 -5.59 5.49 8.81
N LEU A 624 -4.35 5.96 8.92
CA LEU A 624 -3.88 7.19 8.27
C LEU A 624 -3.50 6.88 6.83
N PHE A 625 -4.14 7.52 5.86
CA PHE A 625 -3.75 7.42 4.45
C PHE A 625 -2.58 8.37 4.18
N ILE A 626 -1.47 7.83 3.70
CA ILE A 626 -0.31 8.59 3.23
C ILE A 626 -0.08 8.28 1.76
N TYR A 627 0.50 9.23 1.04
CA TYR A 627 0.74 9.07 -0.40
C TYR A 627 2.00 9.81 -0.82
N ASP A 628 2.58 9.37 -1.93
CA ASP A 628 3.75 10.01 -2.52
C ASP A 628 3.46 10.41 -3.96
N TRP A 629 3.61 11.70 -4.22
CA TRP A 629 3.32 12.28 -5.53
C TRP A 629 4.32 11.79 -6.60
N MET A 630 5.58 11.55 -6.25
CA MET A 630 6.57 11.03 -7.19
C MET A 630 6.35 9.56 -7.52
N ARG A 631 6.05 8.75 -6.52
CA ARG A 631 6.02 7.28 -6.58
C ARG A 631 4.62 6.69 -6.82
N ASN A 632 3.57 7.51 -6.78
CA ASN A 632 2.18 7.16 -7.08
C ASN A 632 1.59 6.03 -6.22
N TRP A 633 2.10 5.83 -5.01
CA TRP A 633 1.51 4.86 -4.08
C TRP A 633 0.60 5.56 -3.07
N ILE A 634 -0.30 4.77 -2.50
CA ILE A 634 -1.06 5.09 -1.30
C ILE A 634 -0.78 3.98 -0.30
N LEU A 635 -0.39 4.34 0.92
CA LEU A 635 -0.19 3.41 2.03
C LEU A 635 -1.11 3.81 3.18
N VAL A 636 -1.62 2.82 3.91
CA VAL A 636 -2.36 3.03 5.15
C VAL A 636 -1.45 2.72 6.33
N VAL A 637 -1.18 3.72 7.15
CA VAL A 637 -0.39 3.60 8.37
C VAL A 637 -1.30 3.19 9.52
N ARG A 638 -0.82 2.23 10.33
CA ARG A 638 -1.46 1.75 11.54
C ARG A 638 -0.73 2.28 12.75
N THR A 639 -1.50 2.77 13.72
CA THR A 639 -1.00 3.26 15.00
C THR A 639 -1.59 2.49 16.16
N ASP A 640 -0.89 2.51 17.29
CA ASP A 640 -1.45 2.09 18.58
C ASP A 640 -2.38 3.16 19.16
N GLU A 641 -2.98 2.89 20.33
CA GLU A 641 -3.89 3.84 20.99
C GLU A 641 -3.22 5.15 21.42
N SER A 642 -1.88 5.18 21.51
CA SER A 642 -1.09 6.37 21.83
C SER A 642 -0.63 7.13 20.58
N GLY A 643 -0.96 6.65 19.38
CA GLY A 643 -0.57 7.25 18.12
C GLY A 643 0.79 6.84 17.60
N ASN A 644 1.48 5.87 18.23
CA ASN A 644 2.79 5.41 17.78
C ASN A 644 2.66 4.52 16.53
N TYR A 645 3.64 4.57 15.65
CA TYR A 645 3.70 3.73 14.45
C TYR A 645 3.76 2.24 14.80
N VAL A 646 2.88 1.44 14.21
CA VAL A 646 2.85 -0.03 14.34
C VAL A 646 3.25 -0.71 13.04
N GLY A 647 2.84 -0.15 11.91
CA GLY A 647 3.07 -0.73 10.58
C GLY A 647 2.37 0.07 9.51
N MET A 648 2.55 -0.34 8.25
CA MET A 648 1.80 0.22 7.12
C MET A 648 1.51 -0.87 6.10
N GLU A 649 0.56 -0.60 5.22
CA GLU A 649 0.13 -1.52 4.16
C GLU A 649 -0.26 -0.77 2.89
N PRO A 650 -0.10 -1.36 1.70
CA PRO A 650 -0.54 -0.73 0.47
C PRO A 650 -2.07 -0.67 0.36
N PHE A 651 -2.57 0.46 -0.16
CA PHE A 651 -3.98 0.63 -0.55
C PHE A 651 -4.12 0.59 -2.07
N MET A 652 -4.94 -0.34 -2.57
CA MET A 652 -5.14 -0.58 -4.00
C MET A 652 -3.84 -0.62 -4.83
N PRO A 653 -2.84 -1.48 -4.48
CA PRO A 653 -1.54 -1.50 -5.15
C PRO A 653 -1.58 -1.91 -6.63
N SER A 654 -2.67 -2.51 -7.10
CA SER A 654 -2.85 -2.83 -8.52
C SER A 654 -3.35 -1.64 -9.34
N THR A 655 -3.81 -0.59 -8.67
CA THR A 655 -4.37 0.60 -9.29
C THR A 655 -3.29 1.60 -9.62
N ASN A 656 -3.23 2.01 -10.89
CA ASN A 656 -2.28 3.03 -11.34
C ASN A 656 -2.84 4.42 -11.06
N PHE A 657 -2.28 5.07 -10.04
CA PHE A 657 -2.50 6.49 -9.79
C PHE A 657 -1.49 7.36 -10.56
N ASN A 658 -1.83 8.63 -10.81
CA ASN A 658 -1.00 9.58 -11.54
C ASN A 658 -0.89 10.89 -10.73
N LYS A 659 0.21 11.03 -9.99
CA LYS A 659 0.59 12.30 -9.33
C LYS A 659 -0.54 12.80 -8.42
N ILE A 660 -0.88 11.98 -7.42
CA ILE A 660 -1.92 12.30 -6.43
C ILE A 660 -1.48 13.57 -5.71
N ILE A 661 -2.31 14.61 -5.81
CA ILE A 661 -2.01 15.93 -5.24
C ILE A 661 -2.79 16.18 -3.96
N ASP A 662 -3.95 15.54 -3.82
CA ASP A 662 -4.82 15.68 -2.67
C ASP A 662 -5.80 14.51 -2.52
N MET A 663 -6.29 14.29 -1.29
CA MET A 663 -7.31 13.28 -1.00
C MET A 663 -8.15 13.63 0.23
N GLU A 664 -9.44 13.31 0.18
CA GLU A 664 -10.39 13.60 1.26
C GLU A 664 -11.41 12.47 1.45
N LEU A 665 -11.95 12.34 2.67
CA LEU A 665 -13.05 11.43 2.95
C LEU A 665 -14.40 12.15 2.78
N GLY A 666 -15.27 11.58 1.95
CA GLY A 666 -16.62 12.11 1.77
C GLY A 666 -17.56 11.78 2.94
N PRO A 667 -18.70 12.49 3.05
CA PRO A 667 -19.73 12.20 4.06
C PRO A 667 -20.38 10.82 3.88
N ASP A 668 -20.23 10.20 2.71
CA ASP A 668 -20.66 8.84 2.41
C ASP A 668 -19.60 7.77 2.79
N GLY A 669 -18.47 8.19 3.36
CA GLY A 669 -17.39 7.30 3.80
C GLY A 669 -16.53 6.74 2.67
N ALA A 670 -16.67 7.24 1.44
CA ALA A 670 -15.78 6.94 0.32
C ALA A 670 -14.54 7.86 0.33
N LEU A 671 -13.45 7.42 -0.31
CA LEU A 671 -12.21 8.21 -0.44
C LEU A 671 -12.18 8.92 -1.79
N TYR A 672 -12.00 10.24 -1.79
CA TYR A 672 -11.87 11.07 -2.98
C TYR A 672 -10.40 11.36 -3.22
N ILE A 673 -9.96 11.25 -4.47
CA ILE A 673 -8.56 11.37 -4.88
C ILE A 673 -8.47 12.33 -6.05
N LEU A 674 -7.63 13.36 -5.90
CA LEU A 674 -7.33 14.34 -6.92
C LEU A 674 -5.94 14.07 -7.50
N GLU A 675 -5.86 13.97 -8.82
CA GLU A 675 -4.64 13.69 -9.56
C GLU A 675 -4.25 14.91 -10.40
N TYR A 676 -3.01 15.38 -10.22
CA TYR A 676 -2.44 16.49 -10.98
C TYR A 676 -2.12 16.10 -12.44
N GLY A 677 -1.72 14.85 -12.65
CA GLY A 677 -1.19 14.33 -13.91
C GLY A 677 0.32 14.53 -14.09
N LYS A 678 0.90 13.97 -15.15
CA LYS A 678 2.37 13.76 -15.25
C LYS A 678 3.21 15.00 -15.53
N ASN A 679 2.69 15.96 -16.29
CA ASN A 679 3.44 17.12 -16.73
C ASN A 679 3.26 18.27 -15.74
N TRP A 680 4.35 18.92 -15.38
CA TRP A 680 4.34 20.08 -14.50
C TRP A 680 3.77 21.30 -15.22
N TYR A 681 3.13 22.20 -14.47
CA TYR A 681 2.68 23.52 -14.93
C TYR A 681 1.88 23.54 -16.24
N SER A 682 1.13 22.47 -16.52
CA SER A 682 0.43 22.30 -17.79
C SER A 682 -0.83 21.45 -17.62
N PRO A 683 -1.83 21.61 -18.51
CA PRO A 683 -2.98 20.73 -18.57
C PRO A 683 -2.54 19.28 -18.84
N ASN A 684 -3.06 18.35 -18.05
CA ASN A 684 -2.69 16.95 -18.11
C ASN A 684 -3.86 16.08 -18.57
N LYS A 685 -3.63 15.22 -19.57
CA LYS A 685 -4.63 14.23 -20.03
C LYS A 685 -4.99 13.18 -18.99
N ASP A 686 -4.14 13.02 -17.99
CA ASP A 686 -4.30 12.07 -16.90
C ASP A 686 -4.75 12.72 -15.58
N ALA A 687 -4.93 14.05 -15.54
CA ALA A 687 -5.56 14.73 -14.42
C ALA A 687 -7.03 14.31 -14.27
N ARG A 688 -7.46 14.10 -13.03
CA ARG A 688 -8.85 13.70 -12.72
C ARG A 688 -9.17 13.84 -11.24
N LEU A 689 -10.47 13.87 -10.95
CA LEU A 689 -11.03 13.62 -9.63
C LEU A 689 -11.71 12.24 -9.66
N SER A 690 -11.31 11.36 -8.75
CA SER A 690 -11.89 10.02 -8.61
C SER A 690 -12.48 9.81 -7.22
N LYS A 691 -13.55 9.04 -7.14
CA LYS A 691 -14.14 8.53 -5.91
C LYS A 691 -13.90 7.03 -5.82
N ILE A 692 -13.31 6.58 -4.72
CA ILE A 692 -13.03 5.18 -4.42
C ILE A 692 -14.15 4.63 -3.54
N GLU A 693 -14.96 3.77 -4.12
CA GLU A 693 -16.14 3.17 -3.52
C GLU A 693 -15.86 1.72 -3.16
N PHE A 694 -16.19 1.29 -1.94
CA PHE A 694 -16.05 -0.11 -1.53
C PHE A 694 -17.41 -0.80 -1.46
N TYR A 695 -17.54 -1.94 -2.15
CA TYR A 695 -18.73 -2.77 -2.12
C TYR A 695 -18.44 -4.09 -1.40
N LYS A 696 -19.12 -4.35 -0.28
CA LYS A 696 -18.92 -5.57 0.51
C LYS A 696 -19.25 -6.83 -0.29
N ASP A 697 -20.37 -6.80 -1.00
CA ASP A 697 -20.84 -7.87 -1.87
C ASP A 697 -20.93 -7.32 -3.29
N ILE A 698 -20.04 -7.77 -4.18
CA ILE A 698 -20.10 -7.39 -5.59
C ILE A 698 -21.07 -8.34 -6.30
N GLN A 699 -22.29 -7.86 -6.60
CA GLN A 699 -23.11 -8.47 -7.63
C GLN A 699 -22.71 -7.85 -8.98
N ILE A 700 -22.16 -8.65 -9.88
CA ILE A 700 -21.91 -8.21 -11.25
C ILE A 700 -23.16 -8.53 -12.06
N LYS A 701 -23.80 -7.50 -12.60
CA LYS A 701 -24.87 -7.68 -13.59
C LYS A 701 -24.35 -7.30 -14.97
N GLU A 702 -24.87 -7.99 -15.98
CA GLU A 702 -24.81 -7.52 -17.35
C GLU A 702 -25.74 -6.31 -17.44
N SER A 703 -25.20 -5.16 -17.87
CA SER A 703 -26.03 -3.97 -18.04
C SER A 703 -27.06 -4.21 -19.16
N LYS A 704 -28.30 -3.75 -18.97
CA LYS A 704 -29.36 -3.81 -20.00
C LYS A 704 -29.17 -2.78 -21.13
N ALA A 705 -28.03 -2.10 -21.21
CA ALA A 705 -27.89 -0.91 -22.03
C ALA A 705 -26.54 -0.85 -22.75
N LEU A 706 -26.52 -1.37 -23.97
CA LEU A 706 -26.04 -0.71 -25.18
C LEU A 706 -26.33 -1.67 -26.33
N SER A 707 -27.38 -1.39 -27.11
CA SER A 707 -27.47 -1.97 -28.46
C SER A 707 -26.27 -1.45 -29.22
N VAL A 708 -25.20 -2.24 -29.28
CA VAL A 708 -24.10 -1.96 -30.19
C VAL A 708 -24.74 -1.90 -31.57
N ASN A 709 -24.71 -0.73 -32.20
CA ASN A 709 -25.21 -0.55 -33.54
C ASN A 709 -24.22 -1.26 -34.49
N THR A 710 -24.35 -2.58 -34.57
CA THR A 710 -23.68 -3.39 -35.56
C THR A 710 -24.56 -3.39 -36.80
N ASP A 711 -24.12 -2.71 -37.85
CA ASP A 711 -24.65 -2.84 -39.22
C ASP A 711 -24.41 -4.25 -39.82
N VAL A 712 -24.72 -5.30 -39.05
CA VAL A 712 -24.57 -6.71 -39.44
C VAL A 712 -25.85 -7.46 -39.06
N ALA A 713 -26.95 -7.08 -39.69
CA ALA A 713 -28.16 -7.88 -39.70
C ALA A 713 -28.79 -7.89 -41.10
N LYS A 714 -28.11 -8.56 -42.04
CA LYS A 714 -28.75 -9.14 -43.22
C LYS A 714 -28.22 -10.55 -43.46
N SER A 715 -28.81 -11.54 -42.79
CA SER A 715 -29.36 -12.75 -43.40
C SER A 715 -29.77 -13.76 -42.32
N GLY A 716 -31.05 -14.15 -42.32
CA GLY A 716 -31.48 -15.53 -42.08
C GLY A 716 -31.47 -16.11 -40.66
N HIS A 717 -32.68 -16.21 -40.11
CA HIS A 717 -33.16 -17.07 -39.02
C HIS A 717 -32.94 -16.66 -37.55
N GLN A 718 -34.06 -16.67 -36.84
CA GLN A 718 -34.30 -16.27 -35.46
C GLN A 718 -33.63 -17.21 -34.44
N SER A 719 -32.84 -16.63 -33.54
CA SER A 719 -32.97 -16.85 -32.10
C SER A 719 -32.54 -15.58 -31.36
N ASN A 720 -33.43 -15.07 -30.51
CA ASN A 720 -33.20 -13.89 -29.67
C ASN A 720 -32.37 -14.33 -28.44
N THR A 721 -31.13 -14.74 -28.67
CA THR A 721 -30.15 -15.01 -27.61
C THR A 721 -29.38 -13.72 -27.35
N ASP A 722 -29.34 -13.29 -26.08
CA ASP A 722 -28.61 -12.09 -25.67
C ASP A 722 -27.15 -12.23 -26.11
N LEU A 723 -26.68 -11.34 -26.98
CA LEU A 723 -25.30 -11.36 -27.52
C LEU A 723 -24.23 -11.28 -26.41
N THR A 724 -24.63 -10.93 -25.18
CA THR A 724 -23.81 -10.89 -23.98
C THR A 724 -23.54 -12.29 -23.40
N GLU A 725 -24.55 -13.16 -23.34
CA GLU A 725 -24.40 -14.53 -22.79
C GLU A 725 -23.47 -15.40 -23.67
N GLU A 726 -23.55 -15.21 -24.99
CA GLU A 726 -22.70 -15.91 -25.96
C GLU A 726 -21.20 -15.54 -25.80
N GLY A 727 -20.91 -14.27 -25.47
CA GLY A 727 -19.55 -13.80 -25.21
C GLY A 727 -18.90 -14.49 -24.01
N PHE A 728 -19.66 -14.72 -22.92
CA PHE A 728 -19.15 -15.44 -21.75
C PHE A 728 -18.94 -16.93 -22.03
N LEU A 729 -19.88 -17.58 -22.70
CA LEU A 729 -19.78 -19.00 -23.07
C LEU A 729 -18.56 -19.28 -23.96
N LEU A 730 -18.20 -18.34 -24.82
CA LEU A 730 -16.99 -18.43 -25.64
C LEU A 730 -15.72 -18.37 -24.77
N MET A 731 -15.70 -17.56 -23.71
CA MET A 731 -14.57 -17.51 -22.76
C MET A 731 -14.47 -18.78 -21.92
N GLU A 732 -15.60 -19.36 -21.49
CA GLU A 732 -15.64 -20.66 -20.79
C GLU A 732 -15.11 -21.81 -21.65
N LYS A 733 -15.40 -21.80 -22.95
CA LYS A 733 -14.89 -22.79 -23.91
C LYS A 733 -13.42 -22.57 -24.30
N SER A 734 -12.81 -21.49 -23.81
CA SER A 734 -11.42 -21.14 -24.04
C SER A 734 -10.62 -21.30 -22.73
N ASP A 735 -9.34 -20.93 -22.75
CA ASP A 735 -8.46 -20.91 -21.58
C ASP A 735 -8.46 -19.55 -20.84
N CYS A 736 -9.32 -18.62 -21.23
CA CYS A 736 -9.40 -17.29 -20.62
C CYS A 736 -9.64 -17.35 -19.10
N LEU A 737 -10.43 -18.31 -18.63
CA LEU A 737 -10.74 -18.48 -17.20
C LEU A 737 -9.59 -19.05 -16.37
N ALA A 738 -8.51 -19.54 -16.99
CA ALA A 738 -7.30 -19.90 -16.26
C ALA A 738 -6.56 -18.66 -15.72
N CYS A 739 -6.74 -17.52 -16.38
CA CYS A 739 -6.01 -16.29 -16.09
C CYS A 739 -6.90 -15.15 -15.62
N HIS A 740 -8.18 -15.14 -16.01
CA HIS A 740 -9.15 -14.09 -15.69
C HIS A 740 -10.35 -14.67 -14.93
N ALA A 741 -10.92 -13.89 -14.02
CA ALA A 741 -12.22 -14.19 -13.43
C ALA A 741 -13.10 -12.93 -13.44
N LYS A 742 -14.40 -13.08 -13.14
CA LYS A 742 -15.35 -11.95 -13.18
C LYS A 742 -14.95 -10.81 -12.23
N ASN A 743 -14.65 -11.11 -10.96
CA ASN A 743 -14.33 -10.13 -9.91
C ASN A 743 -13.12 -10.49 -9.02
N GLN A 744 -12.49 -11.65 -9.21
CA GLN A 744 -11.35 -12.08 -8.40
C GLN A 744 -10.08 -12.14 -9.25
N LYS A 745 -9.07 -11.34 -8.89
CA LYS A 745 -7.82 -11.27 -9.65
C LYS A 745 -7.08 -12.60 -9.60
N SER A 746 -6.53 -13.02 -10.74
CA SER A 746 -5.71 -14.24 -10.87
C SER A 746 -4.39 -13.87 -11.57
N VAL A 747 -4.11 -14.39 -12.78
CA VAL A 747 -2.91 -14.06 -13.55
C VAL A 747 -3.06 -12.71 -14.27
N GLY A 748 -4.22 -12.47 -14.86
CA GLY A 748 -4.61 -11.24 -15.51
C GLY A 748 -5.58 -10.42 -14.67
N PRO A 749 -5.94 -9.20 -15.12
CA PRO A 749 -7.00 -8.42 -14.49
C PRO A 749 -8.33 -9.16 -14.54
N THR A 750 -9.22 -8.88 -13.60
CA THR A 750 -10.59 -9.36 -13.63
C THR A 750 -11.32 -8.79 -14.84
N PHE A 751 -12.38 -9.48 -15.31
CA PHE A 751 -13.24 -8.91 -16.34
C PHE A 751 -13.84 -7.58 -15.89
N LEU A 752 -14.17 -7.43 -14.61
CA LEU A 752 -14.67 -6.18 -14.07
C LEU A 752 -13.62 -5.06 -14.07
N GLU A 753 -12.37 -5.34 -13.73
CA GLU A 753 -11.27 -4.36 -13.84
C GLU A 753 -11.10 -3.90 -15.29
N ILE A 754 -11.17 -4.83 -16.26
CA ILE A 754 -11.14 -4.51 -17.69
C ILE A 754 -12.34 -3.63 -18.07
N ALA A 755 -13.55 -4.00 -17.65
CA ALA A 755 -14.78 -3.25 -17.89
C ALA A 755 -14.66 -1.81 -17.37
N MET A 756 -14.26 -1.65 -16.10
CA MET A 756 -14.13 -0.35 -15.44
C MET A 756 -13.07 0.52 -16.07
N LYS A 757 -11.90 -0.03 -16.40
CA LYS A 757 -10.81 0.74 -17.02
C LYS A 757 -11.23 1.33 -18.37
N TYR A 758 -12.03 0.59 -19.13
CA TYR A 758 -12.37 0.91 -20.51
C TYR A 758 -13.82 1.37 -20.72
N LYS A 759 -14.58 1.56 -19.62
CA LYS A 759 -16.02 1.88 -19.64
C LYS A 759 -16.39 3.06 -20.55
N ASN A 760 -15.51 4.07 -20.61
CA ASN A 760 -15.74 5.30 -21.37
C ASN A 760 -14.92 5.40 -22.67
N GLU A 761 -14.35 4.28 -23.16
CA GLU A 761 -13.51 4.25 -24.36
C GLU A 761 -14.14 3.40 -25.48
N PRO A 762 -15.22 3.84 -26.16
CA PRO A 762 -15.95 3.02 -27.13
C PRO A 762 -15.12 2.56 -28.35
N LYS A 763 -13.98 3.23 -28.64
CA LYS A 763 -13.05 2.84 -29.71
C LYS A 763 -12.02 1.79 -29.30
N ILE A 764 -12.02 1.36 -28.03
CA ILE A 764 -11.00 0.44 -27.51
C ILE A 764 -11.24 -1.01 -27.93
N VAL A 765 -12.45 -1.37 -28.35
CA VAL A 765 -12.85 -2.75 -28.67
C VAL A 765 -11.89 -3.38 -29.67
N ASP A 766 -11.57 -2.70 -30.78
CA ASP A 766 -10.67 -3.25 -31.81
C ASP A 766 -9.23 -3.40 -31.30
N SER A 767 -8.80 -2.53 -30.39
CA SER A 767 -7.50 -2.61 -29.72
C SER A 767 -7.44 -3.84 -28.80
N LEU A 768 -8.49 -4.07 -28.01
CA LEU A 768 -8.60 -5.24 -27.13
C LEU A 768 -8.71 -6.54 -27.93
N VAL A 769 -9.46 -6.54 -29.03
CA VAL A 769 -9.54 -7.70 -29.94
C VAL A 769 -8.15 -8.04 -30.47
N ASN A 770 -7.41 -7.05 -30.95
CA ASN A 770 -6.03 -7.27 -31.40
C ASN A 770 -5.12 -7.75 -30.28
N LYS A 771 -5.29 -7.22 -29.05
CA LYS A 771 -4.53 -7.64 -27.88
C LYS A 771 -4.76 -9.11 -27.55
N VAL A 772 -6.01 -9.59 -27.54
CA VAL A 772 -6.34 -11.00 -27.25
C VAL A 772 -5.74 -11.94 -28.31
N ILE A 773 -5.86 -11.57 -29.59
CA ILE A 773 -5.37 -12.40 -30.71
C ILE A 773 -3.84 -12.50 -30.73
N HIS A 774 -3.13 -11.39 -30.52
CA HIS A 774 -1.67 -11.35 -30.67
C HIS A 774 -0.92 -11.44 -29.33
N GLY A 775 -1.65 -11.46 -28.22
CA GLY A 775 -1.09 -11.36 -26.88
C GLY A 775 -0.57 -9.96 -26.58
N GLY A 776 0.00 -9.79 -25.39
CA GLY A 776 0.71 -8.57 -25.05
C GLY A 776 1.04 -8.43 -23.58
N SER A 777 1.91 -7.49 -23.27
CA SER A 777 2.37 -7.19 -21.90
C SER A 777 2.23 -5.70 -21.57
N GLY A 778 2.55 -5.33 -20.32
CA GLY A 778 2.81 -3.94 -19.91
C GLY A 778 1.60 -3.08 -19.53
N VAL A 779 0.36 -3.52 -19.80
CA VAL A 779 -0.86 -2.73 -19.53
C VAL A 779 -1.42 -2.97 -18.13
N TRP A 780 -1.21 -4.16 -17.58
CA TRP A 780 -1.78 -4.65 -16.31
C TRP A 780 -0.74 -5.28 -15.38
N GLY A 781 0.55 -5.01 -15.63
CA GLY A 781 1.68 -5.60 -14.91
C GLY A 781 2.70 -6.27 -15.84
N GLN A 782 3.64 -6.99 -15.24
CA GLN A 782 4.75 -7.65 -15.93
C GLN A 782 4.37 -9.00 -16.55
N SER A 783 3.31 -9.65 -16.06
CA SER A 783 2.80 -10.91 -16.62
C SER A 783 2.27 -10.69 -18.04
N PRO A 784 2.86 -11.32 -19.07
CA PRO A 784 2.34 -11.23 -20.42
C PRO A 784 1.06 -12.06 -20.57
N MET A 785 0.11 -11.57 -21.36
CA MET A 785 -1.04 -12.35 -21.83
C MET A 785 -0.64 -13.11 -23.09
N SER A 786 -0.85 -14.43 -23.07
CA SER A 786 -0.63 -15.30 -24.23
C SER A 786 -1.47 -14.87 -25.44
N ALA A 787 -0.94 -15.11 -26.64
CA ALA A 787 -1.66 -14.89 -27.89
C ALA A 787 -2.72 -15.97 -28.10
N HIS A 788 -3.90 -15.57 -28.60
CA HIS A 788 -4.98 -16.49 -28.97
C HIS A 788 -5.28 -16.42 -30.48
N PRO A 789 -4.31 -16.72 -31.38
CA PRO A 789 -4.52 -16.64 -32.82
C PRO A 789 -5.54 -17.66 -33.35
N GLN A 790 -5.88 -18.67 -32.55
CA GLN A 790 -6.91 -19.66 -32.84
C GLN A 790 -8.35 -19.10 -32.73
N LEU A 791 -8.55 -17.97 -32.05
CA LEU A 791 -9.86 -17.33 -31.92
C LEU A 791 -10.14 -16.40 -33.09
N THR A 792 -11.37 -16.42 -33.62
CA THR A 792 -11.78 -15.47 -34.67
C THR A 792 -11.95 -14.08 -34.08
N LYS A 793 -11.68 -13.04 -34.89
CA LYS A 793 -11.91 -11.63 -34.48
C LYS A 793 -13.33 -11.37 -34.00
N GLU A 794 -14.30 -12.05 -34.61
CA GLU A 794 -15.72 -11.92 -34.28
C GLU A 794 -16.05 -12.54 -32.91
N ASN A 795 -15.53 -13.73 -32.61
CA ASN A 795 -15.68 -14.36 -31.30
C ASN A 795 -15.05 -13.51 -30.20
N VAL A 796 -13.82 -13.02 -30.43
CA VAL A 796 -13.15 -12.16 -29.46
C VAL A 796 -13.92 -10.85 -29.26
N LYS A 797 -14.51 -10.28 -30.31
CA LYS A 797 -15.33 -9.07 -30.20
C LYS A 797 -16.56 -9.30 -29.32
N MET A 798 -17.21 -10.46 -29.42
CA MET A 798 -18.32 -10.83 -28.53
C MET A 798 -17.86 -11.00 -27.07
N MET A 799 -16.72 -11.67 -26.83
CA MET A 799 -16.13 -11.79 -25.49
C MET A 799 -15.83 -10.42 -24.87
N ILE A 800 -15.18 -9.52 -25.61
CA ILE A 800 -14.85 -8.16 -25.16
C ILE A 800 -16.12 -7.35 -24.91
N SER A 801 -17.14 -7.50 -25.76
CA SER A 801 -18.42 -6.79 -25.57
C SER A 801 -19.13 -7.23 -24.29
N TYR A 802 -19.13 -8.53 -23.98
CA TYR A 802 -19.59 -9.03 -22.68
C TYR A 802 -18.81 -8.39 -21.52
N ILE A 803 -17.48 -8.42 -21.60
CA ILE A 803 -16.61 -7.85 -20.55
C ILE A 803 -16.93 -6.37 -20.32
N LEU A 804 -17.00 -5.56 -21.38
CA LEU A 804 -17.26 -4.13 -21.28
C LEU A 804 -18.68 -3.78 -20.81
N ASN A 805 -19.62 -4.73 -20.87
CA ASN A 805 -20.99 -4.57 -20.36
C ASN A 805 -21.16 -5.01 -18.90
N LEU A 806 -20.08 -5.44 -18.23
CA LEU A 806 -20.12 -5.76 -16.80
C LEU A 806 -20.19 -4.48 -15.97
N GLU A 807 -21.16 -4.43 -15.06
CA GLU A 807 -21.28 -3.36 -14.07
C GLU A 807 -21.41 -3.92 -12.66
N VAL A 808 -20.90 -3.17 -11.68
CA VAL A 808 -21.18 -3.45 -10.27
C VAL A 808 -22.57 -2.94 -9.95
N VAL A 809 -23.41 -3.82 -9.43
CA VAL A 809 -24.69 -3.45 -8.85
C VAL A 809 -24.60 -3.76 -7.37
N GLY A 810 -24.47 -2.73 -6.54
CA GLY A 810 -24.56 -2.91 -5.10
C GLY A 810 -25.99 -3.28 -4.70
N GLU A 811 -26.19 -4.39 -4.00
CA GLU A 811 -27.44 -4.61 -3.26
C GLU A 811 -27.38 -3.83 -1.95
N VAL A 812 -28.48 -3.12 -1.65
CA VAL A 812 -28.81 -2.72 -0.29
C VAL A 812 -29.23 -4.02 0.42
N SER A 813 -28.32 -4.69 1.12
CA SER A 813 -28.76 -5.62 2.16
C SER A 813 -29.06 -4.78 3.40
N GLU A 814 -30.33 -4.79 3.80
CA GLU A 814 -30.87 -4.06 4.97
C GLU A 814 -30.17 -4.40 6.30
#